data_AF-A0A336MNH5-F1
#
_entry.id   AF-A0A336MNH5-F1
#
_cell.length_a   1.000
_cell.length_b   1.000
_cell.length_c   1.000
_cell.angle_alpha   90.00
_cell.angle_beta   90.00
_cell.angle_gamma   90.00
#
_symmetry.space_group_name_H-M   'P 1'
#
loop_
_entity.id
_entity.type
_entity.pdbx_description
1 polymer ?
#
loop_
_entity_poly.entity_id
_entity_poly.type
_entity_poly.pdbx_seq_one_letter_code
_entity_poly.pdbx_strand_id
1 'polypeptide(L)'
;MNIFFNLIGILSLLSYGHGYIVGLGRSDCTGPAVEIGFMGYANIKQHGKGIHLRQFARTFIVQDQITNERVVFVSVDAAMMGHSVKQDVVNKLQNKYGNIYRMDNLVISGTHTHSAPGGFLTYLMYDMTVLGFVKDTYMALVNGIYESIERAHNNMRYGRIFISEIDVEDANINRSPSAYENNPKEERDQYLHNTDKKLVQLRFEDLNSNIMGAFNWFAIHPVSMNNTNRLISSDNVGYASILLEKNVNPNDLVGNGSFVGAFASTNLGDVSPNIMGPKCEKTGNSCDVLSSKCPKGEGPCFASGPGQDMFESTKIIGNRLFDAASKLLNDRGGKEIVGPIAAIIQNIDMPTQKGQFNNTILNKIEEYQGCLPAMGYSFAAGTTDGPGLFTFEQGTTTENPMWNLVRDFLAEPTEEDKLCQGAKPILLMVGRSNFPYDWVPRIVPTQVLRLGTVILAVSGRRMRKHLKQVVESEIGKDFDVIVAGLSNLYTSYIATPEEFEIQRYEGASTLFGPHTLTIYLNQYEKLTRSMLRKERIDPGPNQPDLSERQISLNPPVLYDGHPAGRDYGDVIIEPLALYDRGDEVFVKFISGNPRNKVLRGETYFAVEQKQNDGTWKIILTDADWDTKFIWKRTNTILGLSEISFYWKISSEVTRGTYRIKHFGCSVHHMESLVESEKFLIETLEYFIDHEEKLISELKSKIVKFKALHKQENQTTDEYLSNPINEYLLMKRLYSDWTEVNSQISFGAEFVQNNYKYLVDNQLLPSAYDIGGAADAIFRLQDTYSINTENFASGKIDGVEVNATMTARDCFDLGYQAYGGKNYQKASEWLYESYKRTKLEGRELTVNWKDLLDALSNSLFQIGNVEAAYNFAKELLDKYPDNEKAGVDFKKYENLLYPNEENYGSDPQNTEIIDPFDYNEHEFNRYMKVCRGELTKSAKEQSQLKCFYEFHASPYLKIGGVKVEQVNIYPPVVIFHDVLFDSEIELMINVSKSQLHRSEVVGESFGESIVGEYRVSQNTGIHSKEHSFLSKIDKRIEAITGLSTESSEGHQVANYGIGGHYEPHLDFTSKFGDVPLDSWERDGNRIATLVFYLTDVLKGGATAFPYLNVKVSAKKGSALFWHNLYKDGEGNYLTRHAACPVLIGNKWSNNVWLRERGQEFKRPCDLNPDHESDDVWISLLGK
;
A
#
# COMPACT_ATOMS: atom_id res chain seq x y z
N MET A 1 -53.41 24.06 -47.72
CA MET A 1 -52.97 22.76 -47.19
C MET A 1 -51.52 22.72 -46.69
N ASN A 2 -50.62 23.63 -47.12
CA ASN A 2 -49.20 23.67 -46.66
C ASN A 2 -48.94 24.46 -45.35
N ILE A 3 -49.95 25.10 -44.76
CA ILE A 3 -49.82 25.80 -43.46
C ILE A 3 -50.15 24.85 -42.30
N PHE A 4 -51.01 23.84 -42.51
CA PHE A 4 -51.39 22.86 -41.48
C PHE A 4 -50.29 21.82 -41.19
N PHE A 5 -49.50 21.43 -42.19
CA PHE A 5 -48.37 20.50 -41.99
C PHE A 5 -47.16 21.14 -41.30
N ASN A 6 -46.94 22.45 -41.49
CA ASN A 6 -45.89 23.16 -40.77
C ASN A 6 -46.28 23.45 -39.31
N LEU A 7 -47.57 23.59 -38.98
CA LEU A 7 -48.00 23.73 -37.59
C LEU A 7 -47.87 22.43 -36.80
N ILE A 8 -48.14 21.26 -37.42
CA ILE A 8 -47.97 19.95 -36.78
C ILE A 8 -46.48 19.60 -36.62
N GLY A 9 -45.61 19.99 -37.57
CA GLY A 9 -44.16 19.86 -37.43
C GLY A 9 -43.53 20.75 -36.35
N ILE A 10 -44.10 21.95 -36.12
CA ILE A 10 -43.66 22.87 -35.05
C ILE A 10 -44.24 22.48 -33.69
N LEU A 11 -45.46 21.91 -33.63
CA LEU A 11 -46.03 21.35 -32.39
C LEU A 11 -45.39 20.02 -31.98
N SER A 12 -44.88 19.21 -32.91
CA SER A 12 -44.07 18.01 -32.59
C SER A 12 -42.64 18.34 -32.14
N LEU A 13 -42.14 19.56 -32.40
CA LEU A 13 -40.88 20.06 -31.85
C LEU A 13 -41.03 20.69 -30.45
N LEU A 14 -42.26 20.88 -29.97
CA LEU A 14 -42.57 21.48 -28.66
C LEU A 14 -42.89 20.45 -27.57
N SER A 15 -42.79 19.14 -27.85
CA SER A 15 -42.88 18.06 -26.86
C SER A 15 -41.56 17.32 -26.64
N TYR A 16 -40.42 18.01 -26.73
CA TYR A 16 -39.18 17.51 -26.12
C TYR A 16 -39.40 17.48 -24.60
N GLY A 17 -39.87 16.35 -24.08
CA GLY A 17 -39.75 16.05 -22.65
C GLY A 17 -38.30 16.28 -22.24
N HIS A 18 -38.07 17.00 -21.14
CA HIS A 18 -36.73 17.19 -20.58
C HIS A 18 -36.13 15.81 -20.30
N GLY A 19 -35.31 15.29 -21.23
CA GLY A 19 -34.59 14.05 -21.02
C GLY A 19 -33.28 14.31 -20.29
N TYR A 20 -32.81 13.33 -19.53
CA TYR A 20 -31.49 13.36 -18.92
C TYR A 20 -30.52 12.48 -19.70
N ILE A 21 -29.22 12.74 -19.51
CA ILE A 21 -28.16 11.79 -19.81
C ILE A 21 -27.65 11.28 -18.47
N VAL A 22 -27.77 9.97 -18.24
CA VAL A 22 -27.45 9.31 -16.97
C VAL A 22 -26.26 8.39 -17.18
N GLY A 23 -25.29 8.45 -16.27
CA GLY A 23 -24.17 7.53 -16.19
C GLY A 23 -24.08 6.90 -14.81
N LEU A 24 -23.80 5.60 -14.74
CA LEU A 24 -23.63 4.87 -13.48
C LEU A 24 -22.31 4.11 -13.49
N GLY A 25 -21.63 4.07 -12.34
CA GLY A 25 -20.33 3.42 -12.21
C GLY A 25 -20.06 2.96 -10.80
N ARG A 26 -19.25 1.91 -10.68
CA ARG A 26 -18.78 1.36 -9.42
C ARG A 26 -17.28 1.06 -9.53
N SER A 27 -16.52 1.32 -8.48
CA SER A 27 -15.14 0.84 -8.36
C SER A 27 -14.81 0.43 -6.93
N ASP A 28 -13.83 -0.46 -6.79
CA ASP A 28 -13.27 -0.88 -5.50
C ASP A 28 -12.45 0.27 -4.90
N CYS A 29 -12.72 0.57 -3.63
CA CYS A 29 -12.03 1.58 -2.83
C CYS A 29 -11.49 1.00 -1.50
N THR A 30 -11.33 -0.32 -1.43
CA THR A 30 -10.84 -1.03 -0.24
C THR A 30 -9.39 -0.64 0.06
N GLY A 31 -9.16 -0.13 1.27
CA GLY A 31 -7.84 0.16 1.81
C GLY A 31 -7.10 -1.08 2.34
N PRO A 32 -6.02 -0.90 3.12
CA PRO A 32 -5.22 -2.01 3.64
C PRO A 32 -6.02 -2.93 4.57
N ALA A 33 -5.93 -4.25 4.32
CA ALA A 33 -6.75 -5.26 5.00
C ALA A 33 -6.32 -5.61 6.43
N VAL A 34 -5.07 -5.32 6.78
CA VAL A 34 -4.47 -5.76 8.06
C VAL A 34 -3.73 -4.62 8.75
N GLU A 35 -3.56 -4.75 10.07
CA GLU A 35 -2.73 -3.91 10.95
C GLU A 35 -3.11 -2.43 11.06
N ILE A 36 -3.99 -1.91 10.21
CA ILE A 36 -4.52 -0.54 10.28
C ILE A 36 -5.78 -0.50 11.14
N GLY A 37 -5.88 0.53 12.00
CA GLY A 37 -7.06 0.79 12.82
C GLY A 37 -8.32 1.04 11.99
N PHE A 38 -9.45 0.49 12.42
CA PHE A 38 -10.74 0.78 11.78
C PHE A 38 -11.31 2.11 12.26
N MET A 39 -11.99 2.79 11.34
CA MET A 39 -12.61 4.08 11.58
C MET A 39 -14.07 3.90 12.01
N GLY A 40 -14.49 4.61 13.06
CA GLY A 40 -15.87 4.58 13.55
C GLY A 40 -15.96 4.46 15.08
N TYR A 41 -15.58 3.31 15.62
CA TYR A 41 -15.70 3.01 17.06
C TYR A 41 -14.67 3.70 17.96
N ALA A 42 -13.67 4.39 17.39
CA ALA A 42 -12.59 5.03 18.14
C ALA A 42 -11.85 4.06 19.10
N ASN A 43 -11.72 2.79 18.70
CA ASN A 43 -11.09 1.74 19.50
C ASN A 43 -9.69 1.41 18.97
N ILE A 44 -8.65 1.85 19.68
CA ILE A 44 -7.24 1.62 19.30
C ILE A 44 -6.88 0.12 19.17
N LYS A 45 -7.64 -0.77 19.84
CA LYS A 45 -7.43 -2.21 19.74
C LYS A 45 -8.04 -2.81 18.48
N GLN A 46 -8.93 -2.11 17.77
CA GLN A 46 -9.63 -2.59 16.59
C GLN A 46 -8.80 -2.33 15.33
N HIS A 47 -7.80 -3.17 15.09
CA HIS A 47 -7.03 -3.18 13.86
C HIS A 47 -7.46 -4.32 12.93
N GLY A 48 -7.37 -4.08 11.63
CA GLY A 48 -7.68 -5.04 10.58
C GLY A 48 -6.85 -6.32 10.68
N LYS A 49 -7.46 -7.44 10.31
CA LYS A 49 -6.85 -8.77 10.21
C LYS A 49 -7.28 -9.50 8.95
N GLY A 50 -7.95 -8.84 8.01
CA GLY A 50 -8.41 -9.43 6.77
C GLY A 50 -9.70 -8.80 6.25
N ILE A 51 -10.37 -9.48 5.34
CA ILE A 51 -11.58 -8.99 4.66
C ILE A 51 -12.71 -10.01 4.83
N HIS A 52 -13.91 -9.49 5.12
CA HIS A 52 -15.19 -10.19 4.94
C HIS A 52 -15.93 -9.65 3.71
N LEU A 53 -16.09 -8.33 3.61
CA LEU A 53 -16.65 -7.69 2.41
C LEU A 53 -15.74 -6.54 1.95
N ARG A 54 -15.56 -6.40 0.64
CA ARG A 54 -14.89 -5.23 0.06
C ARG A 54 -15.74 -3.97 0.16
N GLN A 55 -15.05 -2.84 0.01
CA GLN A 55 -15.62 -1.50 0.00
C GLN A 55 -15.70 -0.99 -1.44
N PHE A 56 -16.86 -0.44 -1.83
CA PHE A 56 -17.06 0.12 -3.16
C PHE A 56 -17.49 1.58 -3.12
N ALA A 57 -17.00 2.36 -4.07
CA ALA A 57 -17.55 3.65 -4.44
C ALA A 57 -18.57 3.46 -5.58
N ARG A 58 -19.81 3.93 -5.37
CA ARG A 58 -20.94 3.82 -6.31
C ARG A 58 -21.40 5.21 -6.71
N THR A 59 -21.36 5.50 -8.00
CA THR A 59 -21.60 6.83 -8.56
C THR A 59 -22.81 6.84 -9.48
N PHE A 60 -23.61 7.90 -9.38
CA PHE A 60 -24.46 8.35 -10.49
C PHE A 60 -24.05 9.74 -10.97
N ILE A 61 -24.15 9.95 -12.28
CA ILE A 61 -24.01 11.23 -12.97
C ILE A 61 -25.33 11.49 -13.68
N VAL A 62 -25.87 12.70 -13.50
CA VAL A 62 -27.00 13.18 -14.30
C VAL A 62 -26.59 14.47 -14.98
N GLN A 63 -26.80 14.52 -16.30
CA GLN A 63 -26.60 15.70 -17.12
C GLN A 63 -27.92 16.15 -17.73
N ASP A 64 -28.15 17.46 -17.70
CA ASP A 64 -29.25 18.12 -18.39
C ASP A 64 -28.89 18.29 -19.86
N GLN A 65 -29.79 17.85 -20.74
CA GLN A 65 -29.55 17.87 -22.19
C GLN A 65 -29.50 19.28 -22.79
N ILE A 66 -30.18 20.24 -22.15
CA ILE A 66 -30.33 21.61 -22.66
C ILE A 66 -29.18 22.48 -22.14
N THR A 67 -28.90 22.41 -20.84
CA THR A 67 -27.90 23.28 -20.21
C THR A 67 -26.50 22.67 -20.20
N ASN A 68 -26.36 21.35 -20.41
CA ASN A 68 -25.13 20.58 -20.18
C ASN A 68 -24.59 20.65 -18.75
N GLU A 69 -25.35 21.21 -17.80
CA GLU A 69 -25.01 21.09 -16.38
C GLU A 69 -24.99 19.63 -15.98
N ARG A 70 -24.13 19.31 -15.00
CA ARG A 70 -24.01 17.97 -14.42
C ARG A 70 -24.17 18.04 -12.92
N VAL A 71 -24.77 17.01 -12.35
CA VAL A 71 -24.68 16.70 -10.92
C VAL A 71 -24.16 15.27 -10.74
N VAL A 72 -23.30 15.09 -9.75
CA VAL A 72 -22.65 13.81 -9.44
C VAL A 72 -22.83 13.52 -7.96
N PHE A 73 -23.25 12.30 -7.66
CA PHE A 73 -23.34 11.79 -6.30
C PHE A 73 -22.61 10.47 -6.21
N VAL A 74 -21.80 10.32 -5.16
CA VAL A 74 -21.06 9.10 -4.87
C VAL A 74 -21.41 8.62 -3.47
N SER A 75 -21.86 7.37 -3.36
CA SER A 75 -21.97 6.64 -2.10
C SER A 75 -20.74 5.73 -1.95
N VAL A 76 -20.01 5.88 -0.87
CA VAL A 76 -18.73 5.19 -0.62
C VAL A 76 -18.85 4.33 0.62
N ASP A 77 -18.51 3.05 0.51
CA ASP A 77 -18.45 2.12 1.65
C ASP A 77 -17.28 2.49 2.59
N ALA A 78 -17.43 3.58 3.33
CA ALA A 78 -16.47 4.12 4.29
C ALA A 78 -17.23 4.73 5.49
N ALA A 79 -16.52 4.92 6.59
CA ALA A 79 -17.10 5.49 7.81
C ALA A 79 -17.64 6.92 7.59
N MET A 80 -16.91 7.78 6.89
CA MET A 80 -17.34 9.14 6.57
C MET A 80 -16.51 9.65 5.40
N MET A 81 -16.67 10.92 5.03
CA MET A 81 -15.88 11.54 3.97
C MET A 81 -15.08 12.76 4.45
N GLY A 82 -13.86 12.88 3.94
CA GLY A 82 -12.94 13.98 4.21
C GLY A 82 -12.92 15.00 3.07
N HIS A 83 -12.70 16.27 3.41
CA HIS A 83 -12.63 17.34 2.41
C HIS A 83 -11.44 17.13 1.45
N SER A 84 -10.27 16.76 1.99
CA SER A 84 -9.07 16.49 1.19
C SER A 84 -9.29 15.39 0.15
N VAL A 85 -10.00 14.30 0.52
CA VAL A 85 -10.37 13.24 -0.44
C VAL A 85 -11.21 13.81 -1.60
N LYS A 86 -12.23 14.64 -1.30
CA LYS A 86 -13.04 15.29 -2.33
C LYS A 86 -12.20 16.21 -3.21
N GLN A 87 -11.33 17.02 -2.61
CA GLN A 87 -10.46 17.95 -3.31
C GLN A 87 -9.55 17.21 -4.30
N ASP A 88 -8.90 16.12 -3.88
CA ASP A 88 -8.02 15.34 -4.76
C ASP A 88 -8.77 14.59 -5.86
N VAL A 89 -9.97 14.09 -5.57
CA VAL A 89 -10.85 13.51 -6.60
C VAL A 89 -11.21 14.57 -7.65
N VAL A 90 -11.63 15.77 -7.23
CA VAL A 90 -11.94 16.88 -8.15
C VAL A 90 -10.71 17.28 -8.95
N ASN A 91 -9.53 17.39 -8.32
CA ASN A 91 -8.28 17.71 -9.01
C ASN A 91 -7.96 16.67 -10.11
N LYS A 92 -8.06 15.38 -9.79
CA LYS A 92 -7.85 14.29 -10.78
C LYS A 92 -8.85 14.35 -11.93
N LEU A 93 -10.13 14.61 -11.62
CA LEU A 93 -11.17 14.75 -12.63
C LEU A 93 -10.96 15.99 -13.50
N GLN A 94 -10.54 17.11 -12.93
CA GLN A 94 -10.28 18.35 -13.66
C GLN A 94 -9.06 18.25 -14.57
N ASN A 95 -8.01 17.56 -14.12
CA ASN A 95 -6.84 17.27 -14.94
C ASN A 95 -7.19 16.47 -16.21
N LYS A 96 -8.21 15.59 -16.14
CA LYS A 96 -8.63 14.75 -17.28
C LYS A 96 -9.77 15.35 -18.11
N TYR A 97 -10.76 15.94 -17.46
CA TYR A 97 -12.04 16.36 -18.06
C TYR A 97 -12.25 17.87 -18.06
N GLY A 98 -11.27 18.66 -17.62
CA GLY A 98 -11.41 20.10 -17.42
C GLY A 98 -12.47 20.43 -16.37
N ASN A 99 -13.12 21.60 -16.49
CA ASN A 99 -14.03 22.12 -15.46
C ASN A 99 -15.44 21.50 -15.44
N ILE A 100 -15.60 20.30 -16.02
CA ILE A 100 -16.88 19.56 -16.04
C ILE A 100 -17.27 19.12 -14.62
N TYR A 101 -16.29 18.68 -13.84
CA TYR A 101 -16.46 18.25 -12.45
C TYR A 101 -15.83 19.29 -11.53
N ARG A 102 -16.61 19.72 -10.53
CA ARG A 102 -16.30 20.86 -9.68
C ARG A 102 -16.73 20.57 -8.25
N MET A 103 -16.25 21.40 -7.33
CA MET A 103 -16.62 21.28 -5.91
C MET A 103 -18.13 21.43 -5.67
N ASP A 104 -18.81 22.26 -6.47
CA ASP A 104 -20.25 22.53 -6.35
C ASP A 104 -21.14 21.41 -6.88
N ASN A 105 -20.71 20.67 -7.90
CA ASN A 105 -21.57 19.69 -8.57
C ASN A 105 -21.25 18.22 -8.26
N LEU A 106 -20.24 17.97 -7.42
CA LEU A 106 -19.89 16.64 -6.92
C LEU A 106 -20.20 16.54 -5.42
N VAL A 107 -20.97 15.53 -5.02
CA VAL A 107 -21.18 15.12 -3.61
C VAL A 107 -20.56 13.75 -3.41
N ILE A 108 -19.78 13.59 -2.34
CA ILE A 108 -19.23 12.30 -1.92
C ILE A 108 -19.70 12.02 -0.50
N SER A 109 -20.43 10.93 -0.30
CA SER A 109 -21.07 10.54 0.95
C SER A 109 -20.58 9.16 1.42
N GLY A 110 -20.16 9.06 2.68
CA GLY A 110 -19.86 7.77 3.30
C GLY A 110 -21.13 7.02 3.72
N THR A 111 -21.17 5.70 3.54
CA THR A 111 -22.28 4.86 4.03
C THR A 111 -22.35 4.81 5.56
N HIS A 112 -21.22 5.09 6.22
CA HIS A 112 -21.01 5.01 7.67
C HIS A 112 -20.71 3.61 8.20
N THR A 113 -20.07 2.73 7.41
CA THR A 113 -19.52 1.48 7.97
C THR A 113 -18.41 1.74 8.99
N HIS A 114 -18.51 1.08 10.15
CA HIS A 114 -17.48 1.12 11.21
C HIS A 114 -16.45 -0.02 11.09
N SER A 115 -16.46 -0.73 9.95
CA SER A 115 -15.57 -1.85 9.64
C SER A 115 -14.69 -1.58 8.42
N ALA A 116 -14.22 -0.34 8.27
CA ALA A 116 -13.31 0.09 7.21
C ALA A 116 -12.02 0.69 7.81
N PRO A 117 -10.85 0.55 7.16
CA PRO A 117 -9.60 1.14 7.62
C PRO A 117 -9.69 2.67 7.64
N GLY A 118 -9.08 3.31 8.64
CA GLY A 118 -9.08 4.76 8.82
C GLY A 118 -7.82 5.46 8.32
N GLY A 119 -7.56 6.68 8.84
CA GLY A 119 -6.37 7.46 8.53
C GLY A 119 -6.51 8.30 7.26
N PHE A 120 -7.66 8.92 7.01
CA PHE A 120 -7.92 9.64 5.75
C PHE A 120 -8.66 10.98 5.92
N LEU A 121 -8.95 11.39 7.15
CA LEU A 121 -9.77 12.57 7.42
C LEU A 121 -8.97 13.86 7.60
N THR A 122 -7.64 13.74 7.70
CA THR A 122 -6.63 14.81 7.74
C THR A 122 -6.65 15.74 8.95
N TYR A 123 -7.73 15.72 9.74
CA TYR A 123 -7.83 16.36 11.05
C TYR A 123 -7.45 15.39 12.17
N LEU A 124 -6.56 15.82 13.07
CA LEU A 124 -5.86 14.92 14.00
C LEU A 124 -6.83 14.11 14.87
N MET A 125 -7.86 14.72 15.44
CA MET A 125 -8.79 14.05 16.36
C MET A 125 -9.38 12.77 15.76
N TYR A 126 -9.74 12.84 14.47
CA TYR A 126 -10.42 11.73 13.82
C TYR A 126 -9.46 10.58 13.49
N ASP A 127 -8.20 10.88 13.16
CA ASP A 127 -7.20 9.87 12.79
C ASP A 127 -6.37 9.37 14.00
N MET A 128 -6.46 9.99 15.18
CA MET A 128 -5.71 9.63 16.40
C MET A 128 -5.85 8.16 16.81
N THR A 129 -7.06 7.61 16.81
CA THR A 129 -7.30 6.21 17.23
C THR A 129 -6.83 5.19 16.20
N VAL A 130 -6.50 5.67 14.99
CA VAL A 130 -5.90 4.91 13.89
C VAL A 130 -4.39 5.12 13.85
N LEU A 131 -3.81 5.77 14.86
CA LEU A 131 -2.38 6.13 14.92
C LEU A 131 -1.96 7.11 13.81
N GLY A 132 -2.88 7.97 13.35
CA GLY A 132 -2.59 9.03 12.38
C GLY A 132 -2.99 8.71 10.94
N PHE A 133 -2.44 9.47 10.00
CA PHE A 133 -2.75 9.40 8.57
C PHE A 133 -2.22 8.12 7.94
N VAL A 134 -3.02 7.48 7.09
CA VAL A 134 -2.67 6.25 6.37
C VAL A 134 -2.82 6.50 4.88
N LYS A 135 -1.69 6.79 4.23
CA LYS A 135 -1.62 7.15 2.80
C LYS A 135 -2.28 6.10 1.90
N ASP A 136 -2.11 4.81 2.18
CA ASP A 136 -2.69 3.75 1.37
C ASP A 136 -4.23 3.74 1.43
N THR A 137 -4.80 3.96 2.62
CA THR A 137 -6.26 4.11 2.77
C THR A 137 -6.75 5.34 2.01
N TYR A 138 -6.08 6.48 2.21
CA TYR A 138 -6.42 7.74 1.55
C TYR A 138 -6.41 7.59 0.02
N MET A 139 -5.34 7.01 -0.54
CA MET A 139 -5.20 6.80 -1.98
C MET A 139 -6.16 5.74 -2.53
N ALA A 140 -6.49 4.69 -1.76
CA ALA A 140 -7.51 3.72 -2.16
C ALA A 140 -8.89 4.38 -2.32
N LEU A 141 -9.27 5.27 -1.40
CA LEU A 141 -10.50 6.06 -1.48
C LEU A 141 -10.47 7.02 -2.67
N VAL A 142 -9.43 7.86 -2.79
CA VAL A 142 -9.31 8.83 -3.90
C VAL A 142 -9.36 8.13 -5.26
N ASN A 143 -8.61 7.04 -5.44
CA ASN A 143 -8.56 6.31 -6.70
C ASN A 143 -9.87 5.57 -6.99
N GLY A 144 -10.45 4.87 -6.00
CA GLY A 144 -11.71 4.16 -6.17
C GLY A 144 -12.87 5.11 -6.50
N ILE A 145 -12.95 6.26 -5.82
CA ILE A 145 -13.97 7.27 -6.12
C ILE A 145 -13.78 7.83 -7.53
N TYR A 146 -12.56 8.27 -7.87
CA TYR A 146 -12.23 8.78 -9.22
C TYR A 146 -12.61 7.77 -10.32
N GLU A 147 -12.24 6.50 -10.16
CA GLU A 147 -12.54 5.45 -11.13
C GLU A 147 -14.03 5.15 -11.23
N SER A 148 -14.78 5.22 -10.12
CA SER A 148 -16.24 5.03 -10.16
C SER A 148 -16.93 6.15 -10.95
N ILE A 149 -16.44 7.39 -10.84
CA ILE A 149 -16.93 8.55 -11.60
C ILE A 149 -16.51 8.45 -13.07
N GLU A 150 -15.28 8.02 -13.35
CA GLU A 150 -14.80 7.76 -14.71
C GLU A 150 -15.63 6.68 -15.41
N ARG A 151 -15.92 5.56 -14.73
CA ARG A 151 -16.80 4.50 -15.25
C ARG A 151 -18.22 5.02 -15.49
N ALA A 152 -18.75 5.83 -14.57
CA ALA A 152 -20.05 6.46 -14.75
C ALA A 152 -20.06 7.41 -15.95
N HIS A 153 -19.02 8.23 -16.13
CA HIS A 153 -18.85 9.14 -17.26
C HIS A 153 -18.85 8.39 -18.59
N ASN A 154 -18.05 7.32 -18.68
CA ASN A 154 -17.90 6.53 -19.89
C ASN A 154 -19.17 5.73 -20.24
N ASN A 155 -20.05 5.52 -19.25
CA ASN A 155 -21.33 4.82 -19.41
C ASN A 155 -22.54 5.77 -19.52
N MET A 156 -22.31 7.07 -19.74
CA MET A 156 -23.38 8.05 -19.89
C MET A 156 -24.23 7.78 -21.12
N ARG A 157 -25.54 7.69 -20.94
CA ARG A 157 -26.54 7.47 -22.01
C ARG A 157 -27.86 8.14 -21.69
N TYR A 158 -28.69 8.34 -22.70
CA TYR A 158 -30.02 8.91 -22.50
C TYR A 158 -30.87 8.04 -21.57
N GLY A 159 -31.51 8.67 -20.59
CA GLY A 159 -32.25 7.96 -19.56
C GLY A 159 -33.26 8.81 -18.79
N ARG A 160 -34.03 8.12 -17.95
CA ARG A 160 -35.08 8.64 -17.07
C ARG A 160 -34.79 8.26 -15.63
N ILE A 161 -35.34 9.04 -14.70
CA ILE A 161 -35.12 8.85 -13.26
C ILE A 161 -36.46 8.89 -12.57
N PHE A 162 -36.71 7.94 -11.67
CA PHE A 162 -37.95 7.83 -10.91
C PHE A 162 -37.65 7.82 -9.41
N ILE A 163 -38.50 8.49 -8.63
CA ILE A 163 -38.46 8.46 -7.17
C ILE A 163 -39.64 7.64 -6.62
N SER A 164 -39.34 6.77 -5.66
CA SER A 164 -40.33 5.96 -4.95
C SER A 164 -39.93 5.78 -3.49
N GLU A 165 -40.88 5.43 -2.63
CA GLU A 165 -40.65 5.25 -1.19
C GLU A 165 -41.40 4.03 -0.65
N ILE A 166 -40.83 3.41 0.39
CA ILE A 166 -41.44 2.29 1.13
C ILE A 166 -41.01 2.35 2.60
N ASP A 167 -41.90 1.96 3.52
CA ASP A 167 -41.54 1.81 4.93
C ASP A 167 -40.81 0.48 5.18
N VAL A 168 -39.74 0.54 5.97
CA VAL A 168 -38.95 -0.63 6.39
C VAL A 168 -39.07 -0.79 7.90
N GLU A 169 -39.92 -1.73 8.30
CA GLU A 169 -40.10 -2.08 9.71
C GLU A 169 -38.99 -3.00 10.23
N ASP A 170 -38.83 -3.01 11.55
CA ASP A 170 -37.87 -3.86 12.26
C ASP A 170 -36.40 -3.73 11.80
N ALA A 171 -36.02 -2.73 11.02
CA ALA A 171 -34.62 -2.55 10.61
C ALA A 171 -33.81 -1.70 11.60
N ASN A 172 -34.47 -0.79 12.33
CA ASN A 172 -33.79 0.19 13.18
C ASN A 172 -34.55 0.52 14.47
N ILE A 173 -33.81 1.00 15.48
CA ILE A 173 -34.31 1.58 16.73
C ILE A 173 -33.60 2.92 17.01
N ASN A 174 -34.20 3.77 17.84
CA ASN A 174 -33.55 4.98 18.33
C ASN A 174 -32.64 4.62 19.52
N ARG A 175 -31.35 4.98 19.46
CA ARG A 175 -30.36 4.70 20.53
C ARG A 175 -30.26 5.80 21.59
N SER A 176 -30.94 6.93 21.39
CA SER A 176 -31.05 8.06 22.31
C SER A 176 -32.50 8.53 22.48
N PRO A 177 -33.44 7.63 22.86
CA PRO A 177 -34.87 7.93 22.90
C PRO A 177 -35.22 9.06 23.87
N SER A 178 -34.51 9.18 25.00
CA SER A 178 -34.73 10.28 25.95
C SER A 178 -34.37 11.66 25.38
N ALA A 179 -33.39 11.74 24.46
CA ALA A 179 -33.07 12.98 23.76
C ALA A 179 -34.17 13.34 22.76
N TYR A 180 -34.63 12.36 21.97
CA TYR A 180 -35.76 12.55 21.06
C TYR A 180 -37.01 13.02 21.81
N GLU A 181 -37.26 12.47 23.00
CA GLU A 181 -38.40 12.83 23.84
C GLU A 181 -38.37 14.27 24.37
N ASN A 182 -37.23 14.96 24.29
CA ASN A 182 -37.13 16.36 24.65
C ASN A 182 -37.62 17.30 23.53
N ASN A 183 -37.75 16.81 22.29
CA ASN A 183 -38.36 17.60 21.22
C ASN A 183 -39.83 17.95 21.55
N PRO A 184 -40.34 19.10 21.06
CA PRO A 184 -41.71 19.55 21.33
C PRO A 184 -42.74 18.47 21.00
N LYS A 185 -43.75 18.32 21.87
CA LYS A 185 -44.76 17.27 21.71
C LYS A 185 -45.55 17.44 20.41
N GLU A 186 -45.90 18.68 20.06
CA GLU A 186 -46.62 19.02 18.84
C GLU A 186 -45.82 18.67 17.57
N GLU A 187 -44.48 18.67 17.64
CA GLU A 187 -43.62 18.19 16.56
C GLU A 187 -43.60 16.66 16.52
N ARG A 188 -43.38 16.00 17.66
CA ARG A 188 -43.31 14.53 17.74
C ARG A 188 -44.60 13.86 17.29
N ASP A 189 -45.76 14.41 17.65
CA ASP A 189 -47.07 13.88 17.28
C ASP A 189 -47.32 13.88 15.75
N GLN A 190 -46.46 14.55 14.95
CA GLN A 190 -46.50 14.49 13.48
C GLN A 190 -45.82 13.25 12.90
N TYR A 191 -45.09 12.47 13.71
CA TYR A 191 -44.33 11.31 13.29
C TYR A 191 -44.77 10.08 14.07
N LEU A 192 -45.02 8.97 13.37
CA LEU A 192 -45.43 7.71 14.01
C LEU A 192 -44.30 7.08 14.85
N HIS A 193 -43.05 7.28 14.44
CA HIS A 193 -41.88 6.67 15.05
C HIS A 193 -40.79 7.71 15.38
N ASN A 194 -40.00 7.42 16.40
CA ASN A 194 -38.78 8.16 16.77
C ASN A 194 -37.57 7.84 15.89
N THR A 195 -37.76 7.04 14.84
CA THR A 195 -36.78 6.74 13.79
C THR A 195 -37.44 6.93 12.43
N ASP A 196 -36.66 7.29 11.41
CA ASP A 196 -37.16 7.35 10.04
C ASP A 196 -37.24 5.95 9.43
N LYS A 197 -38.47 5.49 9.20
CA LYS A 197 -38.78 4.18 8.60
C LYS A 197 -38.87 4.20 7.08
N LYS A 198 -38.90 5.38 6.46
CA LYS A 198 -39.00 5.51 5.01
C LYS A 198 -37.65 5.26 4.33
N LEU A 199 -37.60 4.26 3.45
CA LEU A 199 -36.57 4.08 2.44
C LEU A 199 -37.00 4.80 1.17
N VAL A 200 -36.14 5.71 0.66
CA VAL A 200 -36.39 6.45 -0.58
C VAL A 200 -35.45 5.92 -1.67
N GLN A 201 -36.00 5.51 -2.81
CA GLN A 201 -35.24 4.98 -3.95
C GLN A 201 -35.31 5.93 -5.15
N LEU A 202 -34.14 6.25 -5.70
CA LEU A 202 -33.97 6.77 -7.05
C LEU A 202 -33.64 5.61 -8.00
N ARG A 203 -34.55 5.31 -8.92
CA ARG A 203 -34.37 4.30 -9.97
C ARG A 203 -33.99 4.98 -11.27
N PHE A 204 -32.96 4.46 -11.93
CA PHE A 204 -32.46 4.99 -13.21
C PHE A 204 -32.76 4.00 -14.33
N GLU A 205 -33.34 4.48 -15.42
CA GLU A 205 -33.70 3.68 -16.60
C GLU A 205 -33.12 4.29 -17.87
N ASP A 206 -32.74 3.45 -18.83
CA ASP A 206 -32.44 3.93 -20.19
C ASP A 206 -33.72 4.22 -20.98
N LEU A 207 -33.60 4.73 -22.21
CA LEU A 207 -34.76 5.00 -23.07
C LEU A 207 -35.54 3.74 -23.49
N ASN A 208 -34.98 2.55 -23.31
CA ASN A 208 -35.64 1.27 -23.58
C ASN A 208 -36.29 0.69 -22.31
N SER A 209 -36.36 1.46 -21.22
CA SER A 209 -36.86 1.02 -19.91
C SER A 209 -36.07 -0.16 -19.29
N ASN A 210 -34.80 -0.31 -19.66
CA ASN A 210 -33.88 -1.18 -18.95
C ASN A 210 -33.39 -0.44 -17.70
N ILE A 211 -33.43 -1.13 -16.56
CA ILE A 211 -33.00 -0.57 -15.29
C ILE A 211 -31.47 -0.54 -15.27
N MET A 212 -30.91 0.66 -15.10
CA MET A 212 -29.47 0.88 -15.04
C MET A 212 -28.94 0.76 -13.61
N GLY A 213 -29.72 1.17 -12.62
CA GLY A 213 -29.31 1.17 -11.23
C GLY A 213 -30.36 1.74 -10.29
N ALA A 214 -30.09 1.63 -9.00
CA ALA A 214 -30.94 2.17 -7.94
C ALA A 214 -30.10 2.67 -6.77
N PHE A 215 -30.41 3.89 -6.30
CA PHE A 215 -29.80 4.49 -5.12
C PHE A 215 -30.86 4.64 -4.04
N ASN A 216 -30.58 4.13 -2.84
CA ASN A 216 -31.52 4.02 -1.75
C ASN A 216 -31.03 4.83 -0.55
N TRP A 217 -31.87 5.67 0.06
CA TRP A 217 -31.56 6.39 1.29
C TRP A 217 -32.42 5.86 2.42
N PHE A 218 -31.78 5.45 3.51
CA PHE A 218 -32.46 4.93 4.70
C PHE A 218 -31.65 5.26 5.97
N ALA A 219 -32.35 5.59 7.06
CA ALA A 219 -31.72 6.00 8.31
C ALA A 219 -31.32 4.77 9.14
N ILE A 220 -30.04 4.40 9.11
CA ILE A 220 -29.50 3.32 9.94
C ILE A 220 -27.99 3.44 10.05
N HIS A 221 -27.42 3.26 11.23
CA HIS A 221 -25.97 3.07 11.35
C HIS A 221 -25.56 1.70 10.81
N PRO A 222 -24.53 1.62 9.95
CA PRO A 222 -23.86 0.36 9.62
C PRO A 222 -22.86 -0.05 10.71
N VAL A 223 -23.43 -0.46 11.84
CA VAL A 223 -22.76 -0.90 13.08
C VAL A 223 -23.28 -2.26 13.55
N SER A 224 -23.77 -3.08 12.61
CA SER A 224 -24.14 -4.47 12.91
C SER A 224 -22.90 -5.31 13.19
N MET A 225 -21.78 -5.01 12.52
CA MET A 225 -20.44 -5.50 12.84
C MET A 225 -19.86 -4.66 13.97
N ASN A 226 -19.89 -5.19 15.20
CA ASN A 226 -19.50 -4.45 16.40
C ASN A 226 -17.99 -4.17 16.51
N ASN A 227 -17.59 -3.42 17.54
CA ASN A 227 -16.19 -3.00 17.78
C ASN A 227 -15.18 -4.14 18.10
N THR A 228 -15.64 -5.40 18.19
CA THR A 228 -14.77 -6.58 18.32
C THR A 228 -14.40 -7.17 16.95
N ASN A 229 -15.11 -6.79 15.89
CA ASN A 229 -14.79 -7.15 14.51
C ASN A 229 -13.39 -6.62 14.11
N ARG A 230 -12.65 -7.45 13.37
CA ARG A 230 -11.34 -7.11 12.80
C ARG A 230 -11.24 -7.41 11.31
N LEU A 231 -12.36 -7.67 10.64
CA LEU A 231 -12.42 -7.91 9.20
C LEU A 231 -13.02 -6.70 8.51
N ILE A 232 -12.42 -6.26 7.41
CA ILE A 232 -13.03 -5.20 6.60
C ILE A 232 -14.42 -5.69 6.16
N SER A 233 -15.42 -4.83 6.34
CA SER A 233 -16.79 -5.09 5.91
C SER A 233 -17.49 -3.78 5.57
N SER A 234 -18.32 -3.81 4.52
CA SER A 234 -19.24 -2.74 4.18
C SER A 234 -20.55 -2.78 5.00
N ASP A 235 -20.61 -3.69 5.99
CA ASP A 235 -21.69 -3.83 7.00
C ASP A 235 -23.07 -4.06 6.34
N ASN A 236 -24.16 -3.71 7.04
CA ASN A 236 -25.52 -4.07 6.66
C ASN A 236 -25.99 -3.40 5.35
N VAL A 237 -25.71 -2.11 5.15
CA VAL A 237 -26.04 -1.35 3.93
C VAL A 237 -25.15 -1.74 2.74
N GLY A 238 -23.90 -2.10 2.99
CA GLY A 238 -23.00 -2.62 1.98
C GLY A 238 -23.43 -4.00 1.49
N TYR A 239 -23.81 -4.88 2.43
CA TYR A 239 -24.40 -6.17 2.10
C TYR A 239 -25.71 -6.03 1.30
N ALA A 240 -26.60 -5.11 1.72
CA ALA A 240 -27.83 -4.82 0.97
C ALA A 240 -27.53 -4.32 -0.46
N SER A 241 -26.48 -3.50 -0.64
CA SER A 241 -26.01 -3.03 -1.95
C SER A 241 -25.55 -4.21 -2.82
N ILE A 242 -24.74 -5.11 -2.26
CA ILE A 242 -24.24 -6.31 -2.97
C ILE A 242 -25.40 -7.22 -3.39
N LEU A 243 -26.37 -7.47 -2.50
CA LEU A 243 -27.55 -8.25 -2.82
C LEU A 243 -28.37 -7.62 -3.97
N LEU A 244 -28.55 -6.29 -3.94
CA LEU A 244 -29.26 -5.57 -4.99
C LEU A 244 -28.55 -5.70 -6.34
N GLU A 245 -27.22 -5.63 -6.35
CA GLU A 245 -26.39 -5.80 -7.55
C GLU A 245 -26.44 -7.24 -8.09
N LYS A 246 -26.34 -8.23 -7.22
CA LYS A 246 -26.40 -9.65 -7.58
C LYS A 246 -27.79 -10.10 -8.01
N ASN A 247 -28.85 -9.49 -7.48
CA ASN A 247 -30.22 -9.77 -7.89
C ASN A 247 -30.46 -9.44 -9.37
N VAL A 248 -29.81 -8.38 -9.88
CA VAL A 248 -29.90 -7.99 -11.30
C VAL A 248 -28.84 -8.70 -12.15
N ASN A 249 -27.62 -8.89 -11.63
CA ASN A 249 -26.51 -9.57 -12.32
C ASN A 249 -26.07 -10.85 -11.57
N PRO A 250 -26.88 -11.93 -11.57
CA PRO A 250 -26.61 -13.11 -10.74
C PRO A 250 -25.33 -13.86 -11.12
N ASN A 251 -24.93 -13.79 -12.39
CA ASN A 251 -23.76 -14.50 -12.92
C ASN A 251 -22.44 -13.71 -12.80
N ASP A 252 -22.51 -12.42 -12.49
CA ASP A 252 -21.32 -11.58 -12.37
C ASP A 252 -20.71 -11.72 -10.96
N LEU A 253 -19.38 -11.60 -10.88
CA LEU A 253 -18.69 -11.52 -9.59
C LEU A 253 -19.08 -10.23 -8.86
N VAL A 254 -19.09 -10.25 -7.53
CA VAL A 254 -19.34 -9.04 -6.73
C VAL A 254 -18.31 -7.96 -7.10
N GLY A 255 -18.78 -6.73 -7.27
CA GLY A 255 -17.97 -5.64 -7.80
C GLY A 255 -18.03 -5.48 -9.33
N ASN A 256 -18.54 -6.48 -10.07
CA ASN A 256 -18.72 -6.47 -11.53
C ASN A 256 -20.19 -6.37 -11.97
N GLY A 257 -20.42 -6.22 -13.27
CA GLY A 257 -21.75 -6.06 -13.87
C GLY A 257 -22.18 -4.61 -14.07
N SER A 258 -23.12 -4.40 -14.99
CA SER A 258 -23.52 -3.06 -15.45
C SER A 258 -24.52 -2.35 -14.54
N PHE A 259 -25.24 -3.09 -13.70
CA PHE A 259 -26.18 -2.51 -12.73
C PHE A 259 -25.44 -2.03 -11.48
N VAL A 260 -25.78 -0.83 -11.01
CA VAL A 260 -25.21 -0.24 -9.78
C VAL A 260 -26.33 -0.08 -8.75
N GLY A 261 -26.19 -0.77 -7.62
CA GLY A 261 -27.13 -0.72 -6.51
C GLY A 261 -26.44 -0.13 -5.28
N ALA A 262 -26.92 1.00 -4.77
CA ALA A 262 -26.29 1.70 -3.65
C ALA A 262 -27.28 1.95 -2.51
N PHE A 263 -26.77 1.88 -1.27
CA PHE A 263 -27.46 2.36 -0.07
C PHE A 263 -26.64 3.49 0.55
N ALA A 264 -27.20 4.70 0.50
CA ALA A 264 -26.58 5.92 0.99
C ALA A 264 -27.11 6.30 2.37
N SER A 265 -26.26 6.98 3.14
CA SER A 265 -26.60 7.49 4.45
C SER A 265 -27.57 8.67 4.36
N THR A 266 -28.44 8.78 5.37
CA THR A 266 -29.34 9.92 5.56
C THR A 266 -29.15 10.53 6.95
N ASN A 267 -30.18 10.90 7.68
CA ASN A 267 -30.11 11.34 9.08
C ASN A 267 -30.07 10.16 10.07
N LEU A 268 -28.94 9.45 10.09
CA LEU A 268 -28.75 8.24 10.90
C LEU A 268 -28.23 8.49 12.33
N GLY A 269 -28.02 9.74 12.76
CA GLY A 269 -27.26 10.12 13.95
C GLY A 269 -27.64 9.40 15.26
N ASP A 270 -28.92 9.14 15.50
CA ASP A 270 -29.44 8.46 16.70
C ASP A 270 -30.10 7.12 16.36
N VAL A 271 -29.79 6.54 15.20
CA VAL A 271 -30.48 5.37 14.65
C VAL A 271 -29.57 4.15 14.58
N SER A 272 -29.92 3.10 15.32
CA SER A 272 -29.12 1.87 15.46
C SER A 272 -29.78 0.67 14.75
N PRO A 273 -28.99 -0.26 14.16
CA PRO A 273 -29.46 -1.53 13.63
C PRO A 273 -29.65 -2.61 14.71
N ASN A 274 -29.22 -2.34 15.95
CA ASN A 274 -29.17 -3.31 17.04
C ASN A 274 -30.52 -3.40 17.77
N ILE A 275 -31.53 -3.87 17.04
CA ILE A 275 -32.95 -3.78 17.41
C ILE A 275 -33.37 -4.60 18.63
N MET A 276 -32.51 -5.48 19.17
CA MET A 276 -32.82 -6.19 20.42
C MET A 276 -32.70 -5.29 21.65
N GLY A 277 -32.28 -4.04 21.45
CA GLY A 277 -32.26 -3.00 22.47
C GLY A 277 -31.08 -3.13 23.45
N PRO A 278 -30.87 -2.09 24.27
CA PRO A 278 -29.76 -2.02 25.21
C PRO A 278 -29.98 -2.92 26.44
N LYS A 279 -28.96 -3.71 26.77
CA LYS A 279 -28.91 -4.60 27.94
C LYS A 279 -27.53 -4.63 28.57
N CYS A 280 -27.47 -5.06 29.82
CA CYS A 280 -26.23 -5.22 30.57
C CYS A 280 -25.49 -6.49 30.16
N GLU A 281 -24.21 -6.36 29.79
CA GLU A 281 -23.39 -7.45 29.22
C GLU A 281 -23.44 -8.75 30.04
N LYS A 282 -23.34 -8.68 31.37
CA LYS A 282 -23.20 -9.87 32.22
C LYS A 282 -24.51 -10.44 32.73
N THR A 283 -25.55 -9.62 32.85
CA THR A 283 -26.83 -10.02 33.47
C THR A 283 -27.98 -10.13 32.48
N GLY A 284 -27.90 -9.43 31.34
CA GLY A 284 -28.99 -9.32 30.37
C GLY A 284 -30.13 -8.38 30.81
N ASN A 285 -30.01 -7.72 31.97
CA ASN A 285 -31.00 -6.74 32.44
C ASN A 285 -31.06 -5.50 31.55
N SER A 286 -32.18 -4.78 31.57
CA SER A 286 -32.31 -3.50 30.88
C SER A 286 -31.38 -2.44 31.50
N CYS A 287 -30.74 -1.64 30.65
CA CYS A 287 -29.93 -0.50 31.09
C CYS A 287 -30.80 0.70 31.49
N ASP A 288 -30.19 1.64 32.22
CA ASP A 288 -30.78 2.96 32.39
C ASP A 288 -30.89 3.71 31.06
N VAL A 289 -32.06 4.27 30.75
CA VAL A 289 -32.36 4.86 29.43
C VAL A 289 -31.63 6.17 29.21
N LEU A 290 -31.45 6.99 30.26
CA LEU A 290 -30.85 8.31 30.15
C LEU A 290 -29.32 8.26 30.10
N SER A 291 -28.71 7.46 30.98
CA SER A 291 -27.26 7.35 31.12
C SER A 291 -26.64 6.24 30.28
N SER A 292 -27.46 5.27 29.82
CA SER A 292 -26.98 4.03 29.20
C SER A 292 -25.96 3.30 30.07
N LYS A 293 -26.21 3.28 31.38
CA LYS A 293 -25.37 2.63 32.39
C LYS A 293 -26.06 1.40 32.99
N CYS A 294 -25.24 0.46 33.40
CA CYS A 294 -25.64 -0.73 34.15
C CYS A 294 -25.22 -0.64 35.62
N PRO A 295 -25.92 -1.34 36.53
CA PRO A 295 -25.51 -1.43 37.93
C PRO A 295 -24.08 -1.96 38.08
N LYS A 296 -23.42 -1.56 39.18
CA LYS A 296 -22.01 -1.92 39.44
C LYS A 296 -21.84 -3.44 39.43
N GLY A 297 -20.95 -3.93 38.58
CA GLY A 297 -20.64 -5.36 38.45
C GLY A 297 -21.34 -6.07 37.29
N GLU A 298 -22.34 -5.44 36.65
CA GLU A 298 -23.12 -6.04 35.56
C GLU A 298 -22.52 -5.85 34.15
N GLY A 299 -21.35 -5.21 34.05
CA GLY A 299 -20.68 -4.92 32.78
C GLY A 299 -21.18 -3.63 32.10
N PRO A 300 -20.68 -3.31 30.91
CA PRO A 300 -21.16 -2.18 30.10
C PRO A 300 -22.58 -2.45 29.57
N CYS A 301 -23.29 -1.35 29.26
CA CYS A 301 -24.56 -1.42 28.55
C CYS A 301 -24.29 -1.48 27.04
N PHE A 302 -24.85 -2.47 26.35
CA PHE A 302 -24.71 -2.61 24.89
C PHE A 302 -26.03 -3.05 24.25
N ALA A 303 -26.25 -2.69 22.99
CA ALA A 303 -27.36 -3.17 22.18
C ALA A 303 -26.88 -4.31 21.26
N SER A 304 -27.73 -5.31 21.05
CA SER A 304 -27.43 -6.43 20.15
C SER A 304 -28.33 -6.44 18.91
N GLY A 305 -27.79 -6.88 17.78
CA GLY A 305 -28.57 -7.19 16.59
C GLY A 305 -29.49 -8.40 16.77
N PRO A 306 -30.33 -8.69 15.76
CA PRO A 306 -31.32 -9.77 15.82
C PRO A 306 -30.76 -11.19 15.55
N GLY A 307 -29.51 -11.32 15.12
CA GLY A 307 -28.86 -12.60 14.84
C GLY A 307 -28.19 -13.23 16.07
N GLN A 308 -27.72 -14.47 15.92
CA GLN A 308 -26.92 -15.15 16.95
C GLN A 308 -25.53 -14.52 17.11
N ASP A 309 -25.00 -13.96 16.03
CA ASP A 309 -23.75 -13.21 16.01
C ASP A 309 -23.87 -11.92 15.17
N MET A 310 -22.76 -11.18 15.07
CA MET A 310 -22.69 -9.94 14.29
C MET A 310 -22.85 -10.14 12.79
N PHE A 311 -22.38 -11.28 12.24
CA PHE A 311 -22.49 -11.57 10.81
C PHE A 311 -23.94 -11.88 10.45
N GLU A 312 -24.60 -12.72 11.23
CA GLU A 312 -26.03 -13.01 11.06
C GLU A 312 -26.89 -11.77 11.29
N SER A 313 -26.57 -10.95 12.30
CA SER A 313 -27.26 -9.67 12.52
C SER A 313 -27.12 -8.75 11.30
N THR A 314 -25.90 -8.61 10.77
CA THR A 314 -25.61 -7.84 9.55
C THR A 314 -26.39 -8.38 8.35
N LYS A 315 -26.45 -9.71 8.20
CA LYS A 315 -27.21 -10.38 7.15
C LYS A 315 -28.71 -10.12 7.26
N ILE A 316 -29.30 -10.25 8.45
CA ILE A 316 -30.74 -10.04 8.67
C ILE A 316 -31.13 -8.60 8.36
N ILE A 317 -30.39 -7.63 8.90
CA ILE A 317 -30.68 -6.22 8.66
C ILE A 317 -30.47 -5.86 7.19
N GLY A 318 -29.38 -6.30 6.57
CA GLY A 318 -29.13 -6.07 5.15
C GLY A 318 -30.19 -6.69 4.23
N ASN A 319 -30.70 -7.89 4.54
CA ASN A 319 -31.81 -8.49 3.79
C ASN A 319 -33.10 -7.66 3.90
N ARG A 320 -33.46 -7.15 5.08
CA ARG A 320 -34.65 -6.27 5.22
C ARG A 320 -34.56 -5.04 4.34
N LEU A 321 -33.39 -4.42 4.27
CA LEU A 321 -33.13 -3.27 3.40
C LEU A 321 -33.18 -3.65 1.92
N PHE A 322 -32.56 -4.77 1.56
CA PHE A 322 -32.57 -5.32 0.20
C PHE A 322 -33.99 -5.66 -0.26
N ASP A 323 -34.79 -6.36 0.55
CA ASP A 323 -36.15 -6.78 0.21
C ASP A 323 -37.04 -5.57 -0.11
N ALA A 324 -36.95 -4.52 0.72
CA ALA A 324 -37.65 -3.26 0.50
C ALA A 324 -37.21 -2.55 -0.79
N ALA A 325 -35.91 -2.43 -1.02
CA ALA A 325 -35.37 -1.81 -2.23
C ALA A 325 -35.69 -2.62 -3.49
N SER A 326 -35.60 -3.94 -3.43
CA SER A 326 -35.91 -4.87 -4.51
C SER A 326 -37.39 -4.82 -4.88
N LYS A 327 -38.28 -4.70 -3.87
CA LYS A 327 -39.72 -4.49 -4.11
C LYS A 327 -39.98 -3.21 -4.89
N LEU A 328 -39.39 -2.08 -4.49
CA LEU A 328 -39.50 -0.82 -5.24
C LEU A 328 -38.95 -0.91 -6.66
N LEU A 329 -37.86 -1.66 -6.84
CA LEU A 329 -37.24 -1.89 -8.14
C LEU A 329 -38.15 -2.68 -9.08
N ASN A 330 -38.80 -3.73 -8.54
CA ASN A 330 -39.68 -4.63 -9.29
C ASN A 330 -41.07 -4.05 -9.58
N ASP A 331 -41.64 -3.30 -8.63
CA ASP A 331 -42.96 -2.68 -8.78
C ASP A 331 -43.00 -1.66 -9.93
N ARG A 332 -41.83 -1.10 -10.31
CA ARG A 332 -41.65 -0.07 -11.34
C ARG A 332 -42.54 1.17 -11.20
N GLY A 333 -43.22 1.34 -10.06
CA GLY A 333 -43.92 2.56 -9.69
C GLY A 333 -42.96 3.72 -9.41
N GLY A 334 -43.52 4.88 -9.05
CA GLY A 334 -42.76 6.08 -8.69
C GLY A 334 -43.04 7.26 -9.60
N LYS A 335 -42.72 8.46 -9.10
CA LYS A 335 -42.86 9.73 -9.81
C LYS A 335 -41.64 9.95 -10.69
N GLU A 336 -41.83 10.19 -11.98
CA GLU A 336 -40.72 10.58 -12.87
C GLU A 336 -40.18 11.94 -12.42
N ILE A 337 -38.87 12.02 -12.24
CA ILE A 337 -38.19 13.27 -11.95
C ILE A 337 -37.97 14.00 -13.26
N VAL A 338 -38.45 15.24 -13.32
CA VAL A 338 -38.32 16.11 -14.49
C VAL A 338 -37.96 17.54 -14.09
N GLY A 339 -37.34 18.28 -15.01
CA GLY A 339 -36.97 19.68 -14.81
C GLY A 339 -35.46 19.91 -14.77
N PRO A 340 -35.02 21.15 -14.55
CA PRO A 340 -33.61 21.49 -14.66
C PRO A 340 -32.81 20.91 -13.49
N ILE A 341 -31.51 20.73 -13.73
CA ILE A 341 -30.56 20.42 -12.67
C ILE A 341 -29.75 21.66 -12.29
N ALA A 342 -29.33 21.73 -11.02
CA ALA A 342 -28.49 22.80 -10.50
C ALA A 342 -27.68 22.31 -9.31
N ALA A 343 -26.61 23.02 -9.01
CA ALA A 343 -25.69 22.73 -7.94
C ALA A 343 -25.23 24.06 -7.33
N ILE A 344 -25.13 24.11 -6.01
CA ILE A 344 -24.58 25.27 -5.30
C ILE A 344 -23.82 24.82 -4.06
N ILE A 345 -22.71 25.49 -3.77
CA ILE A 345 -21.88 25.24 -2.58
C ILE A 345 -21.42 26.56 -1.99
N GLN A 346 -21.34 26.62 -0.66
CA GLN A 346 -20.68 27.69 0.06
C GLN A 346 -19.98 27.12 1.29
N ASN A 347 -18.73 27.50 1.47
CA ASN A 347 -18.01 27.24 2.71
C ASN A 347 -18.45 28.27 3.76
N ILE A 348 -18.70 27.83 4.98
CA ILE A 348 -19.02 28.74 6.09
C ILE A 348 -18.12 28.45 7.28
N ASP A 349 -17.65 29.52 7.93
CA ASP A 349 -16.95 29.42 9.21
C ASP A 349 -18.01 29.34 10.32
N MET A 350 -18.23 28.13 10.84
CA MET A 350 -19.37 27.81 11.72
C MET A 350 -19.39 28.66 13.01
N PRO A 351 -18.28 28.85 13.76
CA PRO A 351 -18.23 29.73 14.93
C PRO A 351 -18.58 31.20 14.67
N THR A 352 -18.44 31.69 13.43
CA THR A 352 -18.74 33.10 13.12
C THR A 352 -20.22 33.36 12.80
N GLN A 353 -21.02 32.29 12.64
CA GLN A 353 -22.42 32.42 12.26
C GLN A 353 -23.26 32.89 13.45
N LYS A 354 -24.01 33.99 13.27
CA LYS A 354 -24.96 34.49 14.26
C LYS A 354 -26.11 35.23 13.60
N GLY A 355 -27.28 35.24 14.22
CA GLY A 355 -28.45 35.95 13.70
C GLY A 355 -29.77 35.50 14.30
N GLN A 356 -30.85 35.85 13.61
CA GLN A 356 -32.20 35.40 13.91
C GLN A 356 -32.70 34.49 12.79
N PHE A 357 -33.27 33.35 13.15
CA PHE A 357 -33.86 32.39 12.22
C PHE A 357 -35.35 32.25 12.52
N ASN A 358 -36.20 32.46 11.51
CA ASN A 358 -37.63 32.23 11.65
C ASN A 358 -37.93 30.74 11.48
N ASN A 359 -38.02 30.01 12.58
CA ASN A 359 -38.34 28.60 12.58
C ASN A 359 -39.85 28.40 12.39
N THR A 360 -40.27 28.27 11.13
CA THR A 360 -41.67 28.03 10.75
C THR A 360 -42.23 26.71 11.29
N ILE A 361 -41.37 25.73 11.55
CA ILE A 361 -41.76 24.42 12.08
C ILE A 361 -42.19 24.53 13.54
N LEU A 362 -41.45 25.33 14.31
CA LEU A 362 -41.74 25.59 15.72
C LEU A 362 -42.56 26.87 15.95
N ASN A 363 -42.89 27.59 14.87
CA ASN A 363 -43.58 28.88 14.88
C ASN A 363 -42.96 29.89 15.86
N LYS A 364 -41.62 29.98 15.88
CA LYS A 364 -40.84 30.86 16.76
C LYS A 364 -39.63 31.47 16.03
N ILE A 365 -39.23 32.66 16.45
CA ILE A 365 -37.95 33.25 16.03
C ILE A 365 -36.87 32.77 17.00
N GLU A 366 -35.85 32.12 16.48
CA GLU A 366 -34.69 31.64 17.24
C GLU A 366 -33.50 32.59 17.03
N GLU A 367 -32.95 33.13 18.11
CA GLU A 367 -31.61 33.69 18.06
C GLU A 367 -30.59 32.57 18.09
N TYR A 368 -29.58 32.66 17.23
CA TYR A 368 -28.53 31.67 17.14
C TYR A 368 -27.15 32.32 17.11
N GLN A 369 -26.19 31.62 17.70
CA GLN A 369 -24.76 31.91 17.64
C GLN A 369 -23.99 30.60 17.56
N GLY A 370 -23.02 30.52 16.64
CA GLY A 370 -22.09 29.42 16.53
C GLY A 370 -20.98 29.52 17.56
N CYS A 371 -20.52 28.36 18.04
CA CYS A 371 -19.45 28.27 19.03
C CYS A 371 -18.19 27.67 18.42
N LEU A 372 -17.02 27.99 19.01
CA LEU A 372 -15.80 27.23 18.73
C LEU A 372 -16.04 25.75 19.04
N PRO A 373 -15.55 24.83 18.18
CA PRO A 373 -15.92 23.43 18.30
C PRO A 373 -15.42 22.83 19.61
N ALA A 374 -16.29 22.10 20.30
CA ALA A 374 -15.99 21.45 21.58
C ALA A 374 -16.75 20.12 21.70
N MET A 375 -16.13 19.14 22.37
CA MET A 375 -16.75 17.85 22.69
C MET A 375 -17.08 17.77 24.18
N GLY A 376 -18.29 17.29 24.49
CA GLY A 376 -18.78 17.16 25.86
C GLY A 376 -18.31 15.89 26.56
N TYR A 377 -18.56 15.77 27.87
CA TYR A 377 -18.20 14.57 28.65
C TYR A 377 -18.80 13.28 28.07
N SER A 378 -20.08 13.32 27.65
CA SER A 378 -20.76 12.15 27.09
C SER A 378 -20.19 11.66 25.75
N PHE A 379 -19.32 12.42 25.08
CA PHE A 379 -18.55 11.92 23.93
C PHE A 379 -17.70 10.70 24.32
N ALA A 380 -17.05 10.74 25.49
CA ALA A 380 -16.21 9.65 25.96
C ALA A 380 -17.00 8.43 26.45
N ALA A 381 -18.32 8.58 26.68
CA ALA A 381 -19.19 7.47 27.09
C ALA A 381 -19.49 6.48 25.93
N GLY A 382 -19.27 6.90 24.68
CA GLY A 382 -19.71 6.14 23.50
C GLY A 382 -21.23 5.96 23.47
N THR A 383 -21.69 4.93 22.76
CA THR A 383 -23.12 4.63 22.63
C THR A 383 -23.41 3.18 23.02
N THR A 384 -24.68 2.77 22.97
CA THR A 384 -25.04 1.36 23.15
C THR A 384 -24.55 0.47 22.00
N ASP A 385 -24.23 1.03 20.83
CA ASP A 385 -23.66 0.28 19.69
C ASP A 385 -22.16 0.02 19.86
N GLY A 386 -21.50 0.83 20.68
CA GLY A 386 -20.07 0.80 20.94
C GLY A 386 -19.78 1.59 22.21
N PRO A 387 -19.80 0.94 23.39
CA PRO A 387 -19.55 1.62 24.65
C PRO A 387 -18.15 2.21 24.68
N GLY A 388 -18.03 3.42 25.21
CA GLY A 388 -16.78 4.16 25.31
C GLY A 388 -15.81 3.57 26.33
N LEU A 389 -14.62 4.16 26.39
CA LEU A 389 -13.59 3.81 27.37
C LEU A 389 -13.79 4.66 28.63
N PHE A 390 -13.43 4.11 29.80
CA PHE A 390 -13.62 4.72 31.13
C PHE A 390 -15.08 4.79 31.60
N THR A 391 -15.30 5.18 32.86
CA THR A 391 -16.63 5.17 33.51
C THR A 391 -17.47 6.42 33.18
N PHE A 392 -17.35 6.96 31.96
CA PHE A 392 -18.18 8.08 31.52
C PHE A 392 -19.62 7.63 31.28
N GLU A 393 -20.57 8.54 31.48
CA GLU A 393 -22.00 8.28 31.36
C GLU A 393 -22.61 9.24 30.33
N GLN A 394 -23.57 8.75 29.55
CA GLN A 394 -24.35 9.64 28.70
C GLN A 394 -25.27 10.52 29.54
N GLY A 395 -25.70 11.66 29.00
CA GLY A 395 -26.58 12.58 29.73
C GLY A 395 -25.85 13.42 30.78
N THR A 396 -24.52 13.46 30.76
CA THR A 396 -23.73 14.24 31.73
C THR A 396 -23.81 15.73 31.43
N THR A 397 -24.36 16.52 32.36
CA THR A 397 -24.48 17.98 32.28
C THR A 397 -23.63 18.73 33.32
N THR A 398 -22.90 18.01 34.18
CA THR A 398 -22.04 18.58 35.23
C THR A 398 -20.56 18.28 34.97
N GLU A 399 -19.68 19.19 35.35
CA GLU A 399 -18.22 19.00 35.22
C GLU A 399 -17.64 18.09 36.33
N ASN A 400 -16.43 17.56 36.08
CA ASN A 400 -15.65 16.82 37.06
C ASN A 400 -14.26 17.47 37.24
N PRO A 401 -13.85 17.84 38.47
CA PRO A 401 -12.57 18.53 38.70
C PRO A 401 -11.33 17.78 38.21
N MET A 402 -11.33 16.44 38.26
CA MET A 402 -10.20 15.62 37.79
C MET A 402 -10.06 15.69 36.27
N TRP A 403 -11.18 15.56 35.54
CA TRP A 403 -11.17 15.60 34.08
C TRP A 403 -10.98 17.03 33.54
N ASN A 404 -11.45 18.04 34.27
CA ASN A 404 -11.14 19.44 33.96
C ASN A 404 -9.63 19.70 34.02
N LEU A 405 -8.91 19.18 35.02
CA LEU A 405 -7.46 19.33 35.10
C LEU A 405 -6.74 18.74 33.87
N VAL A 406 -7.19 17.58 33.38
CA VAL A 406 -6.64 16.94 32.17
C VAL A 406 -7.00 17.74 30.90
N ARG A 407 -8.22 18.24 30.80
CA ARG A 407 -8.68 19.12 29.71
C ARG A 407 -7.87 20.40 29.65
N ASP A 408 -7.70 21.08 30.79
CA ASP A 408 -7.08 22.40 30.89
C ASP A 408 -5.58 22.35 30.55
N PHE A 409 -4.94 21.19 30.75
CA PHE A 409 -3.59 20.93 30.26
C PHE A 409 -3.48 20.90 28.72
N LEU A 410 -4.51 20.39 28.03
CA LEU A 410 -4.54 20.33 26.55
C LEU A 410 -4.94 21.67 25.94
N ALA A 411 -6.09 22.20 26.38
CA ALA A 411 -6.62 23.50 25.98
C ALA A 411 -7.73 23.91 26.96
N GLU A 412 -7.45 24.89 27.81
CA GLU A 412 -8.41 25.42 28.78
C GLU A 412 -9.56 26.17 28.05
N PRO A 413 -10.84 25.82 28.28
CA PRO A 413 -11.98 26.55 27.74
C PRO A 413 -12.17 27.87 28.50
N THR A 414 -12.37 28.96 27.76
CA THR A 414 -12.69 30.27 28.34
C THR A 414 -14.12 30.31 28.87
N GLU A 415 -14.45 31.31 29.69
CA GLU A 415 -15.82 31.53 30.14
C GLU A 415 -16.78 31.82 28.97
N GLU A 416 -16.30 32.46 27.90
CA GLU A 416 -17.07 32.64 26.66
C GLU A 416 -17.35 31.30 25.97
N ASP A 417 -16.38 30.39 25.93
CA ASP A 417 -16.57 29.05 25.33
C ASP A 417 -17.63 28.26 26.10
N LYS A 418 -17.58 28.28 27.45
CA LYS A 418 -18.55 27.60 28.32
C LYS A 418 -19.95 28.20 28.14
N LEU A 419 -20.07 29.52 28.14
CA LEU A 419 -21.34 30.21 27.93
C LEU A 419 -21.94 29.90 26.55
N CYS A 420 -21.13 29.87 25.50
CA CYS A 420 -21.60 29.55 24.15
C CYS A 420 -22.05 28.08 24.03
N GLN A 421 -21.25 27.15 24.57
CA GLN A 421 -21.55 25.70 24.51
C GLN A 421 -22.74 25.30 25.40
N GLY A 422 -23.20 26.17 26.29
CA GLY A 422 -24.46 26.02 27.02
C GLY A 422 -24.46 24.81 27.95
N ALA A 423 -25.44 23.92 27.80
CA ALA A 423 -25.59 22.73 28.65
C ALA A 423 -24.47 21.69 28.54
N LYS A 424 -23.55 21.84 27.57
CA LYS A 424 -22.44 20.91 27.36
C LYS A 424 -21.29 21.17 28.34
N PRO A 425 -21.02 20.27 29.31
CA PRO A 425 -19.76 20.32 30.04
C PRO A 425 -18.62 19.94 29.07
N ILE A 426 -17.72 20.88 28.79
CA ILE A 426 -16.64 20.68 27.81
C ILE A 426 -15.62 19.71 28.38
N LEU A 427 -15.41 18.58 27.69
CA LEU A 427 -14.34 17.62 27.96
C LEU A 427 -13.10 17.93 27.12
N LEU A 428 -13.28 18.27 25.84
CA LEU A 428 -12.19 18.60 24.91
C LEU A 428 -12.52 19.90 24.18
N MET A 429 -11.70 20.93 24.36
CA MET A 429 -11.82 22.22 23.68
C MET A 429 -11.13 22.18 22.31
N VAL A 430 -11.59 21.30 21.43
CA VAL A 430 -10.93 20.94 20.16
C VAL A 430 -10.75 22.11 19.19
N GLY A 431 -11.57 23.16 19.28
CA GLY A 431 -11.43 24.38 18.50
C GLY A 431 -10.25 25.28 18.91
N ARG A 432 -9.64 25.01 20.06
CA ARG A 432 -8.41 25.65 20.54
C ARG A 432 -7.20 24.72 20.44
N SER A 433 -7.40 23.45 20.11
CA SER A 433 -6.33 22.45 19.95
C SER A 433 -5.82 22.43 18.52
N ASN A 434 -4.64 23.02 18.30
CA ASN A 434 -4.00 23.16 16.98
C ASN A 434 -2.57 22.62 16.92
N PHE A 435 -2.10 21.94 17.97
CA PHE A 435 -0.81 21.26 17.98
C PHE A 435 -1.02 19.75 17.84
N PRO A 436 -0.25 19.06 16.97
CA PRO A 436 0.66 19.59 15.95
C PRO A 436 -0.01 20.34 14.77
N TYR A 437 -1.30 20.12 14.54
CA TYR A 437 -2.15 20.84 13.58
C TYR A 437 -3.61 20.77 14.05
N ASP A 438 -4.56 21.32 13.29
CA ASP A 438 -5.97 21.43 13.70
C ASP A 438 -6.61 20.05 13.98
N TRP A 439 -7.28 19.94 15.13
CA TRP A 439 -7.89 18.69 15.57
C TRP A 439 -9.22 18.39 14.89
N VAL A 440 -10.00 19.42 14.56
CA VAL A 440 -11.32 19.31 13.90
C VAL A 440 -11.53 20.48 12.92
N PRO A 441 -12.38 20.31 11.90
CA PRO A 441 -12.71 21.41 10.99
C PRO A 441 -13.51 22.52 11.68
N ARG A 442 -13.17 23.76 11.35
CA ARG A 442 -13.97 24.96 11.68
C ARG A 442 -14.83 25.44 10.51
N ILE A 443 -14.27 25.36 9.31
CA ILE A 443 -14.93 25.76 8.07
C ILE A 443 -15.68 24.52 7.56
N VAL A 444 -16.91 24.69 7.07
CA VAL A 444 -17.76 23.59 6.62
C VAL A 444 -18.32 23.86 5.22
N PRO A 445 -18.17 22.94 4.26
CA PRO A 445 -18.81 23.05 2.95
C PRO A 445 -20.29 22.69 3.08
N THR A 446 -21.17 23.66 2.79
CA THR A 446 -22.61 23.44 2.69
C THR A 446 -23.03 23.41 1.23
N GLN A 447 -23.72 22.34 0.81
CA GLN A 447 -23.95 22.05 -0.62
C GLN A 447 -25.39 21.59 -0.84
N VAL A 448 -26.03 22.13 -1.88
CA VAL A 448 -27.37 21.71 -2.31
C VAL A 448 -27.30 21.28 -3.76
N LEU A 449 -27.83 20.10 -4.07
CA LEU A 449 -28.06 19.66 -5.44
C LEU A 449 -29.55 19.68 -5.75
N ARG A 450 -29.90 20.15 -6.94
CA ARG A 450 -31.23 20.01 -7.53
C ARG A 450 -31.16 19.06 -8.69
N LEU A 451 -32.01 18.03 -8.64
CA LEU A 451 -32.26 17.10 -9.72
C LEU A 451 -33.74 17.18 -10.08
N GLY A 452 -34.09 18.02 -11.06
CA GLY A 452 -35.48 18.22 -11.47
C GLY A 452 -36.37 18.74 -10.33
N THR A 453 -37.27 17.87 -9.85
CA THR A 453 -38.18 18.09 -8.70
C THR A 453 -37.65 17.53 -7.38
N VAL A 454 -36.38 17.15 -7.30
CA VAL A 454 -35.73 16.62 -6.10
C VAL A 454 -34.62 17.55 -5.63
N ILE A 455 -34.55 17.79 -4.32
CA ILE A 455 -33.44 18.49 -3.65
C ILE A 455 -32.67 17.49 -2.79
N LEU A 456 -31.33 17.50 -2.91
CA LEU A 456 -30.43 16.80 -2.00
C LEU A 456 -29.74 17.81 -1.10
N ALA A 457 -29.82 17.58 0.21
CA ALA A 457 -29.25 18.43 1.25
C ALA A 457 -28.76 17.58 2.45
N VAL A 458 -28.20 18.22 3.48
CA VAL A 458 -27.79 17.56 4.73
C VAL A 458 -28.69 17.99 5.88
N SER A 459 -28.87 17.12 6.89
CA SER A 459 -29.64 17.31 8.15
C SER A 459 -31.09 16.79 8.10
N GLY A 460 -31.64 16.36 9.25
CA GLY A 460 -32.78 15.44 9.36
C GLY A 460 -34.18 15.99 9.07
N ARG A 461 -35.17 15.56 9.86
CA ARG A 461 -36.60 15.83 9.63
C ARG A 461 -36.93 17.31 9.47
N ARG A 462 -36.42 18.16 10.38
CA ARG A 462 -36.61 19.62 10.33
C ARG A 462 -36.07 20.22 9.02
N MET A 463 -34.89 19.80 8.56
CA MET A 463 -34.33 20.27 7.30
C MET A 463 -35.18 19.85 6.09
N ARG A 464 -35.59 18.57 6.02
CA ARG A 464 -36.45 18.09 4.91
C ARG A 464 -37.73 18.91 4.81
N LYS A 465 -38.41 19.11 5.94
CA LYS A 465 -39.64 19.89 6.02
C LYS A 465 -39.39 21.36 5.68
N HIS A 466 -38.33 21.97 6.21
CA HIS A 466 -37.98 23.37 5.97
C HIS A 466 -37.69 23.63 4.49
N LEU A 467 -36.82 22.84 3.86
CA LEU A 467 -36.46 23.04 2.46
C LEU A 467 -37.65 22.79 1.53
N LYS A 468 -38.53 21.82 1.86
CA LYS A 468 -39.77 21.63 1.12
C LYS A 468 -40.64 22.90 1.14
N GLN A 469 -40.83 23.52 2.31
CA GLN A 469 -41.55 24.78 2.45
C GLN A 469 -40.88 25.94 1.70
N VAL A 470 -39.54 26.04 1.77
CA VAL A 470 -38.77 27.07 1.06
C VAL A 470 -39.01 26.96 -0.45
N VAL A 471 -38.90 25.75 -1.01
CA VAL A 471 -39.08 25.53 -2.45
C VAL A 471 -40.53 25.79 -2.86
N GLU A 472 -41.51 25.28 -2.10
CA GLU A 472 -42.93 25.56 -2.35
C GLU A 472 -43.23 27.06 -2.34
N SER A 473 -42.63 27.82 -1.43
CA SER A 473 -42.81 29.28 -1.34
C SER A 473 -42.20 30.06 -2.51
N GLU A 474 -41.07 29.59 -3.07
CA GLU A 474 -40.35 30.29 -4.13
C GLU A 474 -40.91 30.00 -5.53
N ILE A 475 -41.31 28.75 -5.79
CA ILE A 475 -41.67 28.30 -7.16
C ILE A 475 -43.06 27.66 -7.26
N GLY A 476 -43.82 27.56 -6.17
CA GLY A 476 -45.21 27.07 -6.18
C GLY A 476 -45.37 25.62 -6.63
N LYS A 477 -44.33 24.80 -6.47
CA LYS A 477 -44.29 23.39 -6.89
C LYS A 477 -43.88 22.49 -5.74
N ASP A 478 -44.46 21.29 -5.71
CA ASP A 478 -44.13 20.22 -4.77
C ASP A 478 -42.79 19.56 -5.15
N PHE A 479 -41.89 19.46 -4.18
CA PHE A 479 -40.56 18.88 -4.31
C PHE A 479 -40.32 17.80 -3.27
N ASP A 480 -39.54 16.81 -3.66
CA ASP A 480 -39.04 15.78 -2.77
C ASP A 480 -37.67 16.19 -2.23
N VAL A 481 -37.42 16.02 -0.93
CA VAL A 481 -36.15 16.37 -0.29
C VAL A 481 -35.51 15.13 0.29
N ILE A 482 -34.33 14.78 -0.24
CA ILE A 482 -33.50 13.67 0.22
C ILE A 482 -32.37 14.24 1.07
N VAL A 483 -32.16 13.64 2.24
CA VAL A 483 -31.03 13.98 3.11
C VAL A 483 -29.91 13.01 2.84
N ALA A 484 -28.75 13.52 2.45
CA ALA A 484 -27.52 12.77 2.25
C ALA A 484 -26.55 13.06 3.39
N GLY A 485 -26.50 12.17 4.39
CA GLY A 485 -25.59 12.29 5.52
C GLY A 485 -24.12 12.16 5.10
N LEU A 486 -23.22 12.47 6.04
CA LEU A 486 -21.79 12.17 5.94
C LEU A 486 -21.13 12.59 4.62
N SER A 487 -21.55 13.75 4.10
CA SER A 487 -21.18 14.23 2.78
C SER A 487 -20.08 15.29 2.85
N ASN A 488 -19.06 15.14 2.00
CA ASN A 488 -17.94 16.07 1.74
C ASN A 488 -16.96 16.34 2.89
N LEU A 489 -17.42 16.47 4.13
CA LEU A 489 -16.58 16.73 5.31
C LEU A 489 -17.29 16.21 6.57
N TYR A 490 -16.54 15.54 7.44
CA TYR A 490 -17.06 15.05 8.70
C TYR A 490 -16.93 16.10 9.82
N THR A 491 -18.06 16.42 10.46
CA THR A 491 -18.17 17.41 11.56
C THR A 491 -18.85 16.82 12.80
N SER A 492 -18.69 15.50 13.01
CA SER A 492 -19.36 14.76 14.08
C SER A 492 -20.89 14.78 13.95
N TYR A 493 -21.63 15.14 15.00
CA TYR A 493 -23.09 15.02 15.06
C TYR A 493 -23.80 16.37 14.97
N ILE A 494 -25.10 16.33 14.66
CA ILE A 494 -26.00 17.48 14.64
C ILE A 494 -27.27 17.08 15.38
N ALA A 495 -27.42 17.50 16.63
CA ALA A 495 -28.64 17.37 17.42
C ALA A 495 -29.58 18.57 17.21
N THR A 496 -30.88 18.40 17.46
CA THR A 496 -31.76 19.57 17.67
C THR A 496 -31.33 20.35 18.92
N PRO A 497 -31.64 21.65 19.05
CA PRO A 497 -31.39 22.38 20.30
C PRO A 497 -31.99 21.66 21.51
N GLU A 498 -33.17 21.04 21.35
CA GLU A 498 -33.82 20.30 22.42
C GLU A 498 -33.08 18.99 22.77
N GLU A 499 -32.65 18.21 21.78
CA GLU A 499 -31.83 17.01 22.00
C GLU A 499 -30.46 17.34 22.61
N PHE A 500 -29.87 18.47 22.23
CA PHE A 500 -28.59 18.95 22.73
C PHE A 500 -28.61 19.17 24.24
N GLU A 501 -29.69 19.73 24.80
CA GLU A 501 -29.82 19.99 26.24
C GLU A 501 -29.71 18.72 27.10
N ILE A 502 -30.09 17.56 26.55
CA ILE A 502 -30.01 16.29 27.28
C ILE A 502 -28.56 15.79 27.39
N GLN A 503 -27.65 16.23 26.51
CA GLN A 503 -26.23 15.83 26.51
C GLN A 503 -26.01 14.31 26.52
N ARG A 504 -26.81 13.54 25.77
CA ARG A 504 -26.40 12.20 25.32
C ARG A 504 -25.25 12.28 24.32
N TYR A 505 -24.75 11.13 23.85
CA TYR A 505 -23.57 11.08 22.99
C TYR A 505 -23.65 12.02 21.78
N GLU A 506 -24.79 12.07 21.08
CA GLU A 506 -24.99 12.92 19.90
C GLU A 506 -24.98 14.42 20.26
N GLY A 507 -25.59 14.80 21.39
CA GLY A 507 -25.59 16.19 21.89
C GLY A 507 -24.19 16.64 22.34
N ALA A 508 -23.45 15.79 23.04
CA ALA A 508 -22.07 16.06 23.42
C ALA A 508 -21.12 16.14 22.22
N SER A 509 -21.43 15.43 21.14
CA SER A 509 -20.66 15.40 19.89
C SER A 509 -21.13 16.44 18.86
N THR A 510 -22.10 17.30 19.20
CA THR A 510 -22.54 18.41 18.35
C THR A 510 -21.58 19.59 18.50
N LEU A 511 -20.58 19.68 17.62
CA LEU A 511 -19.37 20.49 17.84
C LEU A 511 -19.64 21.98 18.12
N PHE A 512 -20.49 22.63 17.32
CA PHE A 512 -20.62 24.09 17.26
C PHE A 512 -21.68 24.66 18.23
N GLY A 513 -22.05 23.90 19.26
CA GLY A 513 -23.00 24.31 20.30
C GLY A 513 -24.47 24.03 19.98
N PRO A 514 -25.40 24.49 20.84
CA PRO A 514 -26.82 24.14 20.78
C PRO A 514 -27.51 24.56 19.47
N HIS A 515 -27.02 25.61 18.82
CA HIS A 515 -27.62 26.14 17.59
C HIS A 515 -27.02 25.60 16.29
N THR A 516 -26.24 24.51 16.35
CA THR A 516 -25.63 23.91 15.15
C THR A 516 -26.68 23.62 14.08
N LEU A 517 -27.82 23.00 14.44
CA LEU A 517 -28.91 22.74 13.51
C LEU A 517 -29.53 24.02 12.95
N THR A 518 -29.76 25.05 13.78
CA THR A 518 -30.34 26.32 13.36
C THR A 518 -29.47 27.04 12.33
N ILE A 519 -28.13 27.00 12.51
CA ILE A 519 -27.17 27.53 11.53
C ILE A 519 -27.31 26.79 10.19
N TYR A 520 -27.39 25.45 10.23
CA TYR A 520 -27.60 24.65 9.02
C TYR A 520 -28.94 25.00 8.33
N LEU A 521 -30.04 25.09 9.06
CA LEU A 521 -31.36 25.44 8.49
C LEU A 521 -31.32 26.78 7.75
N ASN A 522 -30.76 27.81 8.38
CA ASN A 522 -30.61 29.13 7.78
C ASN A 522 -29.70 29.10 6.54
N GLN A 523 -28.57 28.41 6.62
CA GLN A 523 -27.61 28.34 5.52
C GLN A 523 -28.18 27.59 4.31
N TYR A 524 -28.83 26.44 4.54
CA TYR A 524 -29.43 25.65 3.46
C TYR A 524 -30.65 26.34 2.83
N GLU A 525 -31.42 27.11 3.60
CA GLU A 525 -32.45 27.99 3.05
C GLU A 525 -31.83 29.03 2.10
N LYS A 526 -30.80 29.75 2.55
CA LYS A 526 -30.08 30.74 1.74
C LYS A 526 -29.58 30.13 0.44
N LEU A 527 -28.88 29.00 0.52
CA LEU A 527 -28.38 28.27 -0.66
C LEU A 527 -29.50 27.87 -1.61
N THR A 528 -30.59 27.34 -1.07
CA THR A 528 -31.74 26.89 -1.88
C THR A 528 -32.40 28.06 -2.59
N ARG A 529 -32.66 29.18 -1.89
CA ARG A 529 -33.22 30.39 -2.52
C ARG A 529 -32.29 30.95 -3.60
N SER A 530 -31.00 31.09 -3.31
CA SER A 530 -30.03 31.60 -4.29
C SER A 530 -29.89 30.67 -5.51
N MET A 531 -29.90 29.35 -5.32
CA MET A 531 -29.90 28.38 -6.42
C MET A 531 -31.16 28.50 -7.29
N LEU A 532 -32.35 28.62 -6.68
CA LEU A 532 -33.62 28.76 -7.41
C LEU A 532 -33.70 30.08 -8.17
N ARG A 533 -33.19 31.17 -7.58
CA ARG A 533 -33.15 32.51 -8.17
C ARG A 533 -31.97 32.73 -9.13
N LYS A 534 -31.06 31.75 -9.25
CA LYS A 534 -29.81 31.83 -10.03
C LYS A 534 -28.92 33.01 -9.60
N GLU A 535 -28.91 33.30 -8.31
CA GLU A 535 -28.04 34.31 -7.70
C GLU A 535 -26.63 33.76 -7.52
N ARG A 536 -25.62 34.61 -7.76
CA ARG A 536 -24.24 34.28 -7.40
C ARG A 536 -24.02 34.51 -5.92
N ILE A 537 -23.36 33.57 -5.27
CA ILE A 537 -22.95 33.68 -3.87
C ILE A 537 -21.43 33.68 -3.76
N ASP A 538 -20.93 34.38 -2.75
CA ASP A 538 -19.51 34.31 -2.39
C ASP A 538 -19.14 32.86 -1.97
N PRO A 539 -18.02 32.29 -2.44
CA PRO A 539 -17.63 30.92 -2.09
C PRO A 539 -17.40 30.69 -0.58
N GLY A 540 -17.16 31.76 0.18
CA GLY A 540 -16.76 31.69 1.59
C GLY A 540 -15.28 31.35 1.78
N PRO A 541 -14.83 31.15 3.03
CA PRO A 541 -13.43 30.88 3.32
C PRO A 541 -12.98 29.50 2.82
N ASN A 542 -11.72 29.39 2.42
CA ASN A 542 -11.13 28.10 2.02
C ASN A 542 -10.80 27.25 3.24
N GLN A 543 -10.91 25.94 3.11
CA GLN A 543 -10.42 25.00 4.11
C GLN A 543 -8.89 25.10 4.24
N PRO A 544 -8.33 24.85 5.45
CA PRO A 544 -6.88 24.74 5.59
C PRO A 544 -6.37 23.52 4.83
N ASP A 545 -5.23 23.69 4.13
CA ASP A 545 -4.49 22.57 3.58
C ASP A 545 -3.59 21.98 4.67
N LEU A 546 -3.89 20.74 5.06
CA LEU A 546 -3.18 20.02 6.11
C LEU A 546 -2.25 18.93 5.56
N SER A 547 -2.10 18.80 4.24
CA SER A 547 -1.38 17.69 3.59
C SER A 547 0.08 17.55 4.04
N GLU A 548 0.81 18.66 4.15
CA GLU A 548 2.24 18.67 4.56
C GLU A 548 2.48 18.43 6.06
N ARG A 549 1.41 18.44 6.86
CA ARG A 549 1.49 18.31 8.33
C ARG A 549 1.03 16.95 8.84
N GLN A 550 0.60 16.06 7.96
CA GLN A 550 0.06 14.76 8.34
C GLN A 550 1.10 13.91 9.07
N ILE A 551 0.70 13.30 10.18
CA ILE A 551 1.56 12.42 10.99
C ILE A 551 1.00 11.02 10.91
N SER A 552 1.87 10.03 10.71
CA SER A 552 1.57 8.60 10.81
C SER A 552 2.47 7.96 11.84
N LEU A 553 1.88 7.28 12.81
CA LEU A 553 2.55 6.39 13.75
C LEU A 553 2.28 4.91 13.41
N ASN A 554 1.68 4.63 12.25
CA ASN A 554 1.54 3.28 11.73
C ASN A 554 2.87 2.85 11.08
N PRO A 555 3.53 1.80 11.57
CA PRO A 555 4.77 1.32 10.95
C PRO A 555 4.48 0.79 9.54
N PRO A 556 5.36 1.00 8.54
CA PRO A 556 5.23 0.35 7.23
C PRO A 556 5.38 -1.18 7.36
N VAL A 557 5.09 -1.92 6.29
CA VAL A 557 5.55 -3.32 6.23
C VAL A 557 7.04 -3.29 5.96
N LEU A 558 7.81 -3.88 6.86
CA LEU A 558 9.26 -3.77 6.77
C LEU A 558 9.87 -4.98 6.06
N TYR A 559 9.32 -6.17 6.29
CA TYR A 559 9.73 -7.44 5.68
C TYR A 559 8.69 -8.53 5.92
N ASP A 560 8.82 -9.61 5.14
CA ASP A 560 8.13 -10.87 5.39
C ASP A 560 9.12 -12.03 5.23
N GLY A 561 8.89 -13.11 5.96
CA GLY A 561 9.61 -14.37 5.85
C GLY A 561 8.67 -15.56 5.72
N HIS A 562 9.23 -16.71 5.35
CA HIS A 562 8.54 -17.99 5.31
C HIS A 562 9.32 -19.06 6.11
N PRO A 563 8.66 -20.09 6.66
CA PRO A 563 9.35 -21.18 7.35
C PRO A 563 10.38 -21.89 6.44
N ALA A 564 11.47 -22.38 7.03
CA ALA A 564 12.50 -23.11 6.30
C ALA A 564 11.91 -24.36 5.62
N GLY A 565 12.27 -24.59 4.35
CA GLY A 565 11.76 -25.72 3.54
C GLY A 565 10.31 -25.58 3.07
N ARG A 566 9.74 -24.37 3.17
CA ARG A 566 8.45 -23.96 2.59
C ARG A 566 8.65 -22.64 1.85
N ASP A 567 7.68 -22.25 1.03
CA ASP A 567 7.67 -20.96 0.33
C ASP A 567 6.33 -20.21 0.50
N TYR A 568 6.28 -18.96 0.06
CA TYR A 568 5.04 -18.21 -0.06
C TYR A 568 4.04 -18.93 -0.97
N GLY A 569 2.79 -19.00 -0.53
CA GLY A 569 1.74 -19.70 -1.27
C GLY A 569 1.68 -21.21 -1.01
N ASP A 570 2.60 -21.78 -0.23
CA ASP A 570 2.48 -23.17 0.21
C ASP A 570 1.27 -23.36 1.13
N VAL A 571 0.56 -24.46 0.91
CA VAL A 571 -0.58 -24.85 1.74
C VAL A 571 -0.07 -25.42 3.08
N ILE A 572 -0.51 -24.82 4.17
CA ILE A 572 -0.27 -25.30 5.54
C ILE A 572 -1.34 -26.33 5.93
N ILE A 573 -2.60 -26.04 5.58
CA ILE A 573 -3.75 -26.91 5.86
C ILE A 573 -4.57 -27.02 4.58
N GLU A 574 -4.59 -28.23 4.01
CA GLU A 574 -5.40 -28.59 2.85
C GLU A 574 -6.89 -28.72 3.21
N PRO A 575 -7.82 -28.43 2.29
CA PRO A 575 -9.24 -28.67 2.49
C PRO A 575 -9.54 -30.19 2.47
N LEU A 576 -10.65 -30.59 3.09
CA LEU A 576 -11.16 -31.96 2.96
C LEU A 576 -11.48 -32.32 1.51
N ALA A 577 -11.42 -33.60 1.18
CA ALA A 577 -11.69 -34.09 -0.17
C ALA A 577 -13.15 -33.90 -0.61
N LEU A 578 -14.09 -33.86 0.34
CA LEU A 578 -15.53 -33.75 0.11
C LEU A 578 -16.16 -32.84 1.16
N TYR A 579 -17.14 -32.05 0.74
CA TYR A 579 -17.97 -31.22 1.58
C TYR A 579 -19.41 -31.28 1.07
N ASP A 580 -20.36 -31.15 2.00
CA ASP A 580 -21.77 -30.96 1.70
C ASP A 580 -22.14 -29.47 1.70
N ARG A 581 -23.29 -29.15 1.10
CA ARG A 581 -23.85 -27.79 1.18
C ARG A 581 -24.15 -27.45 2.63
N GLY A 582 -23.79 -26.25 3.04
CA GLY A 582 -23.86 -25.81 4.44
C GLY A 582 -22.56 -26.04 5.22
N ASP A 583 -21.61 -26.81 4.70
CA ASP A 583 -20.29 -26.92 5.33
C ASP A 583 -19.46 -25.64 5.13
N GLU A 584 -18.45 -25.45 5.99
CA GLU A 584 -17.45 -24.39 5.85
C GLU A 584 -16.11 -25.02 5.44
N VAL A 585 -15.63 -24.63 4.26
CA VAL A 585 -14.29 -24.99 3.77
C VAL A 585 -13.28 -24.09 4.45
N PHE A 586 -12.25 -24.70 5.01
CA PHE A 586 -11.11 -24.01 5.60
C PHE A 586 -9.82 -24.44 4.91
N VAL A 587 -9.00 -23.46 4.53
CA VAL A 587 -7.66 -23.68 3.96
C VAL A 587 -6.72 -22.62 4.50
N LYS A 588 -5.45 -22.96 4.65
CA LYS A 588 -4.45 -22.05 5.19
C LYS A 588 -3.17 -22.09 4.36
N PHE A 589 -2.59 -20.92 4.12
CA PHE A 589 -1.38 -20.73 3.33
C PHE A 589 -0.32 -19.95 4.10
N ILE A 590 0.95 -20.15 3.72
CA ILE A 590 2.03 -19.20 4.04
C ILE A 590 1.84 -17.97 3.15
N SER A 591 1.92 -16.78 3.74
CA SER A 591 1.64 -15.53 3.02
C SER A 591 2.42 -14.38 3.60
N GLY A 592 2.83 -13.42 2.76
CA GLY A 592 3.38 -12.13 3.20
C GLY A 592 2.28 -11.21 3.77
N ASN A 593 2.65 -10.00 4.16
CA ASN A 593 1.70 -9.03 4.68
C ASN A 593 0.79 -8.48 3.56
N PRO A 594 -0.55 -8.55 3.67
CA PRO A 594 -1.48 -7.96 2.70
C PRO A 594 -1.29 -6.46 2.44
N ARG A 595 -0.61 -5.73 3.33
CA ARG A 595 -0.25 -4.32 3.15
C ARG A 595 0.84 -4.09 2.10
N ASN A 596 1.62 -5.10 1.70
CA ASN A 596 2.64 -4.98 0.65
C ASN A 596 2.05 -4.57 -0.70
N LYS A 597 0.86 -5.07 -0.99
CA LYS A 597 0.08 -4.66 -2.16
C LYS A 597 -1.39 -4.69 -1.77
N VAL A 598 -1.99 -3.50 -1.70
CA VAL A 598 -3.45 -3.38 -1.61
C VAL A 598 -4.03 -3.84 -2.95
N LEU A 599 -4.57 -5.06 -2.99
CA LEU A 599 -5.09 -5.71 -4.20
C LEU A 599 -6.45 -5.13 -4.65
N ARG A 600 -6.51 -3.82 -4.89
CA ARG A 600 -7.72 -3.08 -5.26
C ARG A 600 -8.14 -3.41 -6.70
N GLY A 601 -9.39 -3.82 -6.88
CA GLY A 601 -9.89 -4.33 -8.17
C GLY A 601 -9.37 -5.72 -8.54
N GLU A 602 -8.58 -6.35 -7.66
CA GLU A 602 -8.10 -7.73 -7.71
C GLU A 602 -8.72 -8.50 -6.52
N THR A 603 -8.14 -9.63 -6.10
CA THR A 603 -8.60 -10.40 -4.95
C THR A 603 -7.45 -11.10 -4.22
N TYR A 604 -7.51 -11.23 -2.90
CA TYR A 604 -6.52 -11.99 -2.11
C TYR A 604 -6.73 -13.51 -2.21
N PHE A 605 -7.94 -13.95 -2.59
CA PHE A 605 -8.21 -15.33 -2.95
C PHE A 605 -9.46 -15.48 -3.81
N ALA A 606 -9.48 -16.57 -4.58
CA ALA A 606 -10.63 -16.95 -5.39
C ALA A 606 -11.04 -18.40 -5.11
N VAL A 607 -12.34 -18.65 -5.08
CA VAL A 607 -12.91 -19.99 -5.21
C VAL A 607 -13.16 -20.24 -6.69
N GLU A 608 -12.52 -21.26 -7.24
CA GLU A 608 -12.61 -21.62 -8.64
C GLU A 608 -13.31 -22.97 -8.82
N GLN A 609 -14.22 -23.05 -9.79
CA GLN A 609 -14.91 -24.27 -10.18
C GLN A 609 -14.31 -24.83 -11.48
N LYS A 610 -14.00 -26.13 -11.47
CA LYS A 610 -13.60 -26.83 -12.68
C LYS A 610 -14.80 -27.01 -13.61
N GLN A 611 -14.66 -26.53 -14.85
CA GLN A 611 -15.66 -26.64 -15.91
C GLN A 611 -15.54 -27.97 -16.65
N ASN A 612 -16.56 -28.30 -17.46
CA ASN A 612 -16.59 -29.54 -18.24
C ASN A 612 -15.46 -29.67 -19.27
N ASP A 613 -14.94 -28.54 -19.75
CA ASP A 613 -13.80 -28.47 -20.68
C ASP A 613 -12.43 -28.56 -19.97
N GLY A 614 -12.42 -28.72 -18.64
CA GLY A 614 -11.22 -28.82 -17.81
C GLY A 614 -10.65 -27.47 -17.36
N THR A 615 -11.19 -26.34 -17.82
CA THR A 615 -10.78 -24.99 -17.39
C THR A 615 -11.29 -24.67 -15.98
N TRP A 616 -10.65 -23.71 -15.31
CA TRP A 616 -11.08 -23.24 -14.00
C TRP A 616 -11.72 -21.86 -14.13
N LYS A 617 -12.91 -21.70 -13.56
CA LYS A 617 -13.66 -20.43 -13.56
C LYS A 617 -13.82 -19.92 -12.13
N ILE A 618 -13.49 -18.66 -11.90
CA ILE A 618 -13.75 -18.00 -10.61
C ILE A 618 -15.26 -17.89 -10.41
N ILE A 619 -15.73 -18.35 -9.26
CA ILE A 619 -17.14 -18.26 -8.85
C ILE A 619 -17.36 -17.34 -7.65
N LEU A 620 -16.36 -17.22 -6.76
CA LEU A 620 -16.39 -16.35 -5.59
C LEU A 620 -15.01 -15.73 -5.37
N THR A 621 -14.98 -14.54 -4.81
CA THR A 621 -13.78 -13.80 -4.41
C THR A 621 -13.91 -13.32 -2.97
N ASP A 622 -12.87 -12.67 -2.44
CA ASP A 622 -12.91 -11.97 -1.15
C ASP A 622 -13.92 -10.79 -1.03
N ALA A 623 -14.76 -10.56 -2.04
CA ALA A 623 -15.88 -9.62 -1.99
C ALA A 623 -17.24 -10.32 -1.73
N ASP A 624 -17.30 -11.65 -1.84
CA ASP A 624 -18.53 -12.42 -1.64
C ASP A 624 -18.78 -12.71 -0.15
N TRP A 625 -20.03 -12.50 0.28
CA TRP A 625 -20.47 -12.67 1.67
C TRP A 625 -20.11 -14.03 2.30
N ASP A 626 -20.17 -15.08 1.48
CA ASP A 626 -19.93 -16.47 1.91
C ASP A 626 -18.44 -16.77 2.14
N THR A 627 -17.57 -15.81 1.87
CA THR A 627 -16.13 -15.99 1.98
C THR A 627 -15.52 -14.94 2.91
N LYS A 628 -14.43 -15.28 3.57
CA LYS A 628 -13.63 -14.34 4.36
C LYS A 628 -12.20 -14.85 4.46
N PHE A 629 -11.27 -13.93 4.72
CA PHE A 629 -9.92 -14.33 5.08
C PHE A 629 -9.45 -13.66 6.36
N ILE A 630 -8.55 -14.37 7.04
CA ILE A 630 -7.89 -13.89 8.25
C ILE A 630 -6.39 -14.08 8.06
N TRP A 631 -5.65 -12.98 8.10
CA TRP A 631 -4.20 -12.96 8.12
C TRP A 631 -3.69 -12.82 9.56
N LYS A 632 -2.57 -13.47 9.85
CA LYS A 632 -1.94 -13.46 11.16
C LYS A 632 -0.42 -13.50 11.02
N ARG A 633 0.25 -12.52 11.65
CA ARG A 633 1.68 -12.62 11.98
C ARG A 633 1.87 -13.75 13.01
N THR A 634 2.64 -14.78 12.63
CA THR A 634 2.94 -15.92 13.51
C THR A 634 4.27 -15.77 14.20
N ASN A 635 5.24 -15.09 13.57
CA ASN A 635 6.50 -14.73 14.19
C ASN A 635 6.92 -13.33 13.73
N THR A 636 6.96 -12.39 14.67
CA THR A 636 7.37 -11.02 14.39
C THR A 636 8.86 -10.91 14.09
N ILE A 637 9.73 -11.74 14.68
CA ILE A 637 11.20 -11.71 14.54
C ILE A 637 11.70 -12.31 13.22
N LEU A 638 10.96 -13.28 12.69
CA LEU A 638 11.28 -13.96 11.42
C LEU A 638 10.37 -13.50 10.26
N GLY A 639 9.51 -12.51 10.50
CA GLY A 639 8.56 -12.02 9.50
C GLY A 639 7.53 -13.06 9.06
N LEU A 640 7.36 -14.18 9.78
CA LEU A 640 6.47 -15.27 9.37
C LEU A 640 5.01 -14.86 9.52
N SER A 641 4.23 -15.10 8.49
CA SER A 641 2.78 -14.94 8.53
C SER A 641 2.03 -16.01 7.76
N GLU A 642 0.79 -16.19 8.19
CA GLU A 642 -0.14 -17.15 7.62
C GLU A 642 -1.42 -16.41 7.23
N ILE A 643 -2.09 -16.91 6.17
CA ILE A 643 -3.41 -16.45 5.77
C ILE A 643 -4.36 -17.65 5.73
N SER A 644 -5.53 -17.48 6.34
CA SER A 644 -6.57 -18.50 6.42
C SER A 644 -7.78 -18.04 5.63
N PHE A 645 -8.26 -18.88 4.72
CA PHE A 645 -9.47 -18.64 3.94
C PHE A 645 -10.61 -19.53 4.43
N TYR A 646 -11.78 -18.93 4.51
CA TYR A 646 -13.02 -19.60 4.89
C TYR A 646 -14.03 -19.41 3.76
N TRP A 647 -14.71 -20.48 3.39
CA TRP A 647 -15.81 -20.45 2.42
C TRP A 647 -16.99 -21.27 2.93
N LYS A 648 -18.10 -20.59 3.23
CA LYS A 648 -19.37 -21.22 3.59
C LYS A 648 -20.11 -21.65 2.32
N ILE A 649 -20.32 -22.95 2.12
CA ILE A 649 -20.96 -23.45 0.89
C ILE A 649 -22.47 -23.17 0.96
N SER A 650 -22.95 -22.24 0.14
CA SER A 650 -24.38 -21.93 0.08
C SER A 650 -25.19 -23.02 -0.65
N SER A 651 -26.51 -23.00 -0.47
CA SER A 651 -27.42 -23.94 -1.12
C SER A 651 -27.44 -23.83 -2.65
N GLU A 652 -27.04 -22.68 -3.19
CA GLU A 652 -27.04 -22.36 -4.62
C GLU A 652 -25.80 -22.90 -5.35
N VAL A 653 -24.75 -23.26 -4.60
CA VAL A 653 -23.52 -23.83 -5.18
C VAL A 653 -23.83 -25.17 -5.85
N THR A 654 -23.38 -25.30 -7.10
CA THR A 654 -23.57 -26.51 -7.90
C THR A 654 -22.59 -27.60 -7.48
N ARG A 655 -22.96 -28.88 -7.69
CA ARG A 655 -22.02 -29.97 -7.40
C ARG A 655 -20.89 -29.94 -8.42
N GLY A 656 -19.64 -30.01 -7.96
CA GLY A 656 -18.48 -30.02 -8.85
C GLY A 656 -17.16 -30.10 -8.08
N THR A 657 -16.05 -29.98 -8.81
CA THR A 657 -14.72 -29.89 -8.22
C THR A 657 -14.33 -28.42 -8.08
N TYR A 658 -13.87 -28.06 -6.90
CA TYR A 658 -13.48 -26.70 -6.55
C TYR A 658 -12.03 -26.65 -6.08
N ARG A 659 -11.40 -25.47 -6.21
CA ARG A 659 -10.12 -25.15 -5.56
C ARG A 659 -10.15 -23.74 -5.00
N ILE A 660 -9.33 -23.49 -3.99
CA ILE A 660 -9.09 -22.15 -3.47
C ILE A 660 -7.69 -21.73 -3.92
N LYS A 661 -7.59 -20.55 -4.54
CA LYS A 661 -6.32 -19.97 -4.99
C LYS A 661 -6.04 -18.70 -4.21
N HIS A 662 -4.84 -18.60 -3.62
CA HIS A 662 -4.35 -17.41 -2.92
C HIS A 662 -3.52 -16.50 -3.84
N PHE A 663 -3.65 -15.19 -3.67
CA PHE A 663 -2.82 -14.16 -4.29
C PHE A 663 -2.24 -13.23 -3.21
N GLY A 664 -0.94 -12.95 -3.25
CA GLY A 664 -0.24 -12.11 -2.29
C GLY A 664 1.09 -11.58 -2.82
N CYS A 665 1.74 -10.70 -2.05
CA CYS A 665 3.07 -10.16 -2.36
C CYS A 665 3.95 -10.16 -1.09
N SER A 666 5.26 -10.30 -1.25
CA SER A 666 6.28 -10.13 -0.21
C SER A 666 7.24 -9.01 -0.61
N VAL A 667 7.81 -8.29 0.36
CA VAL A 667 8.81 -7.24 0.11
C VAL A 667 10.17 -7.89 -0.16
N HIS A 668 10.84 -7.48 -1.24
CA HIS A 668 12.17 -7.97 -1.59
C HIS A 668 13.27 -7.06 -0.97
N HIS A 669 14.40 -7.67 -0.62
CA HIS A 669 15.25 -7.35 0.53
C HIS A 669 16.12 -6.07 0.45
N MET A 670 16.20 -5.38 -0.70
CA MET A 670 17.08 -4.20 -0.86
C MET A 670 16.31 -2.87 -0.86
N GLU A 671 15.10 -2.83 -1.42
CA GLU A 671 14.22 -1.65 -1.31
C GLU A 671 13.80 -1.44 0.16
N SER A 672 13.65 -2.53 0.92
CA SER A 672 13.36 -2.49 2.35
C SER A 672 14.46 -1.85 3.20
N LEU A 673 15.73 -1.99 2.80
CA LEU A 673 16.85 -1.39 3.54
C LEU A 673 16.86 0.13 3.40
N VAL A 674 16.58 0.63 2.19
CA VAL A 674 16.48 2.08 1.93
C VAL A 674 15.30 2.70 2.71
N GLU A 675 14.16 2.01 2.74
CA GLU A 675 13.00 2.48 3.52
C GLU A 675 13.23 2.38 5.04
N SER A 676 13.98 1.37 5.50
CA SER A 676 14.36 1.23 6.92
C SER A 676 15.30 2.35 7.36
N GLU A 677 16.26 2.72 6.52
CA GLU A 677 17.16 3.86 6.77
C GLU A 677 16.38 5.18 6.79
N LYS A 678 15.48 5.39 5.83
CA LYS A 678 14.61 6.57 5.80
C LYS A 678 13.74 6.69 7.05
N PHE A 679 13.16 5.59 7.52
CA PHE A 679 12.39 5.56 8.76
C PHE A 679 13.25 5.95 9.99
N LEU A 680 14.51 5.52 10.04
CA LEU A 680 15.44 5.93 11.11
C LEU A 680 15.80 7.42 11.03
N ILE A 681 15.99 7.95 9.82
CA ILE A 681 16.24 9.39 9.60
C ILE A 681 15.05 10.21 10.11
N GLU A 682 13.83 9.87 9.69
CA GLU A 682 12.61 10.56 10.12
C GLU A 682 12.41 10.45 11.65
N THR A 683 12.73 9.29 12.24
CA THR A 683 12.72 9.07 13.70
C THR A 683 13.73 9.98 14.41
N LEU A 684 14.94 10.14 13.85
CA LEU A 684 15.99 10.99 14.40
C LEU A 684 15.66 12.47 14.26
N GLU A 685 15.12 12.90 13.11
CA GLU A 685 14.65 14.27 12.90
C GLU A 685 13.56 14.64 13.90
N TYR A 686 12.56 13.75 14.09
CA TYR A 686 11.54 13.93 15.11
C TYR A 686 12.13 14.04 16.52
N PHE A 687 13.09 13.17 16.86
CA PHE A 687 13.76 13.20 18.16
C PHE A 687 14.51 14.53 18.36
N ILE A 688 15.24 15.01 17.35
CA ILE A 688 15.97 16.27 17.41
C ILE A 688 14.99 17.45 17.61
N ASP A 689 13.95 17.54 16.80
CA ASP A 689 12.94 18.61 16.92
C ASP A 689 12.24 18.58 18.29
N HIS A 690 11.94 17.37 18.79
CA HIS A 690 11.36 17.17 20.12
C HIS A 690 12.31 17.64 21.23
N GLU A 691 13.58 17.23 21.19
CA GLU A 691 14.59 17.59 22.19
C GLU A 691 14.90 19.09 22.17
N GLU A 692 14.99 19.73 21.01
CA GLU A 692 15.21 21.18 20.92
C GLU A 692 14.08 21.96 21.60
N LYS A 693 12.83 21.53 21.36
CA LYS A 693 11.65 22.12 21.98
C LYS A 693 11.59 21.82 23.48
N LEU A 694 11.85 20.57 23.88
CA LEU A 694 11.91 20.17 25.29
C LEU A 694 12.97 20.98 26.04
N ILE A 695 14.17 21.13 25.48
CA ILE A 695 15.25 21.94 26.05
C ILE A 695 14.80 23.41 26.19
N SER A 696 14.09 23.96 25.22
CA SER A 696 13.53 25.32 25.30
C SER A 696 12.50 25.46 26.44
N GLU A 697 11.59 24.49 26.56
CA GLU A 697 10.59 24.43 27.62
C GLU A 697 11.21 24.23 29.00
N LEU A 698 12.20 23.35 29.13
CA LEU A 698 12.97 23.12 30.36
C LEU A 698 13.76 24.36 30.75
N LYS A 699 14.38 25.07 29.80
CA LYS A 699 15.03 26.37 30.05
C LYS A 699 14.03 27.38 30.61
N SER A 700 12.82 27.46 30.06
CA SER A 700 11.74 28.32 30.56
C SER A 700 11.26 27.91 31.97
N LYS A 701 11.04 26.60 32.20
CA LYS A 701 10.66 26.05 33.52
C LYS A 701 11.75 26.35 34.57
N ILE A 702 13.03 26.18 34.23
CA ILE A 702 14.16 26.51 35.11
C ILE A 702 14.17 28.00 35.47
N VAL A 703 13.93 28.90 34.52
CA VAL A 703 13.84 30.35 34.80
C VAL A 703 12.71 30.64 35.78
N LYS A 704 11.53 30.04 35.60
CA LYS A 704 10.38 30.18 36.51
C LYS A 704 10.69 29.60 37.90
N PHE A 705 11.26 28.39 37.97
CA PHE A 705 11.65 27.76 39.24
C PHE A 705 12.70 28.59 39.99
N LYS A 706 13.71 29.12 39.28
CA LYS A 706 14.69 30.04 39.87
C LYS A 706 14.06 31.33 40.35
N ALA A 707 13.12 31.92 39.62
CA ALA A 707 12.44 33.14 40.04
C ALA A 707 11.58 32.92 41.29
N LEU A 708 10.85 31.79 41.36
CA LEU A 708 10.05 31.40 42.52
C LEU A 708 10.91 31.08 43.75
N HIS A 709 12.10 30.50 43.53
CA HIS A 709 13.09 30.25 44.59
C HIS A 709 13.77 31.56 45.04
N LYS A 710 13.97 32.53 44.14
CA LYS A 710 14.61 33.82 44.45
C LYS A 710 13.70 34.82 45.19
N GLN A 711 12.40 34.53 45.31
CA GLN A 711 11.51 35.24 46.25
C GLN A 711 11.79 34.84 47.73
N GLU A 712 12.72 33.91 48.00
CA GLU A 712 13.20 33.50 49.32
C GLU A 712 14.25 34.45 49.92
N ASN A 713 13.90 35.73 50.10
CA ASN A 713 14.66 36.64 50.98
C ASN A 713 14.11 36.64 52.43
N GLN A 714 13.38 35.58 52.81
CA GLN A 714 12.84 35.32 54.15
C GLN A 714 13.43 34.02 54.70
N THR A 715 13.44 33.85 56.02
CA THR A 715 13.88 32.60 56.65
C THR A 715 12.94 31.45 56.25
N THR A 716 13.46 30.22 56.17
CA THR A 716 12.68 29.02 55.78
C THR A 716 11.39 28.87 56.60
N ASP A 717 11.44 29.22 57.89
CA ASP A 717 10.29 29.18 58.80
C ASP A 717 9.19 30.20 58.44
N GLU A 718 9.53 31.41 58.00
CA GLU A 718 8.54 32.39 57.55
C GLU A 718 7.90 31.99 56.22
N TYR A 719 8.67 31.42 55.29
CA TYR A 719 8.16 30.95 54.00
C TYR A 719 7.17 29.80 54.16
N LEU A 720 7.49 28.82 55.01
CA LEU A 720 6.63 27.66 55.30
C LEU A 720 5.46 28.00 56.24
N SER A 721 5.53 29.09 57.01
CA SER A 721 4.39 29.57 57.82
C SER A 721 3.22 30.09 56.98
N ASN A 722 3.44 30.32 55.68
CA ASN A 722 2.40 30.64 54.71
C ASN A 722 1.91 29.34 54.04
N PRO A 723 0.67 28.88 54.32
CA PRO A 723 0.15 27.62 53.80
C PRO A 723 0.05 27.57 52.26
N ILE A 724 0.02 28.73 51.59
CA ILE A 724 0.04 28.81 50.12
C ILE A 724 1.42 28.45 49.59
N ASN A 725 2.48 28.96 50.22
CA ASN A 725 3.86 28.67 49.82
C ASN A 725 4.22 27.21 50.09
N GLU A 726 3.78 26.67 51.22
CA GLU A 726 3.93 25.25 51.57
C GLU A 726 3.26 24.35 50.53
N TYR A 727 2.00 24.62 50.17
CA TYR A 727 1.29 23.88 49.13
C TYR A 727 1.96 23.98 47.76
N LEU A 728 2.39 25.18 47.34
CA LEU A 728 3.06 25.38 46.04
C LEU A 728 4.42 24.67 45.97
N LEU A 729 5.17 24.62 47.07
CA LEU A 729 6.41 23.86 47.16
C LEU A 729 6.15 22.35 47.08
N MET A 730 5.16 21.84 47.83
CA MET A 730 4.76 20.42 47.78
C MET A 730 4.29 20.01 46.38
N LYS A 731 3.43 20.82 45.74
CA LYS A 731 2.96 20.59 44.36
C LYS A 731 4.15 20.53 43.39
N ARG A 732 5.09 21.47 43.49
CA ARG A 732 6.26 21.52 42.60
C ARG A 732 7.15 20.29 42.75
N LEU A 733 7.41 19.84 43.97
CA LEU A 733 8.22 18.64 44.24
C LEU A 733 7.51 17.33 43.88
N TYR A 734 6.19 17.25 44.03
CA TYR A 734 5.41 16.05 43.74
C TYR A 734 5.01 15.92 42.27
N SER A 735 4.52 17.00 41.67
CA SER A 735 3.91 17.00 40.33
C SER A 735 4.86 17.59 39.29
N ASP A 736 5.29 18.85 39.48
CA ASP A 736 6.00 19.58 38.42
C ASP A 736 7.38 18.95 38.11
N TRP A 737 8.10 18.47 39.14
CA TRP A 737 9.37 17.75 38.96
C TRP A 737 9.21 16.33 38.40
N THR A 738 8.15 15.62 38.80
CA THR A 738 7.83 14.30 38.24
C THR A 738 7.50 14.40 36.75
N GLU A 739 6.80 15.45 36.36
CA GLU A 739 6.49 15.77 34.96
C GLU A 739 7.77 16.08 34.16
N VAL A 740 8.65 16.95 34.69
CA VAL A 740 9.97 17.23 34.08
C VAL A 740 10.76 15.94 33.87
N ASN A 741 10.78 15.05 34.86
CA ASN A 741 11.48 13.77 34.76
C ASN A 741 10.85 12.85 33.69
N SER A 742 9.51 12.81 33.60
CA SER A 742 8.80 12.01 32.59
C SER A 742 9.03 12.49 31.16
N GLN A 743 9.15 13.81 30.96
CA GLN A 743 9.43 14.41 29.65
C GLN A 743 10.85 14.07 29.16
N ILE A 744 11.83 14.02 30.07
CA ILE A 744 13.23 13.68 29.74
C ILE A 744 13.38 12.21 29.31
N SER A 745 12.61 11.28 29.87
CA SER A 745 12.71 9.85 29.55
C SER A 745 12.12 9.48 28.19
N PHE A 746 11.13 10.23 27.69
CA PHE A 746 10.35 9.87 26.50
C PHE A 746 11.15 9.93 25.19
N GLY A 747 11.98 10.95 24.98
CA GLY A 747 12.73 11.13 23.73
C GLY A 747 13.72 10.00 23.47
N ALA A 748 14.50 9.62 24.49
CA ALA A 748 15.49 8.55 24.38
C ALA A 748 14.84 7.16 24.20
N GLU A 749 13.73 6.90 24.90
CA GLU A 749 12.98 5.65 24.74
C GLU A 749 12.35 5.52 23.35
N PHE A 750 11.91 6.63 22.73
CA PHE A 750 11.33 6.62 21.39
C PHE A 750 12.33 6.12 20.32
N VAL A 751 13.54 6.68 20.30
CA VAL A 751 14.59 6.26 19.37
C VAL A 751 15.04 4.83 19.65
N GLN A 752 15.26 4.49 20.93
CA GLN A 752 15.69 3.14 21.32
C GLN A 752 14.66 2.08 20.95
N ASN A 753 13.37 2.34 21.14
CA ASN A 753 12.30 1.40 20.81
C ASN A 753 12.15 1.21 19.30
N ASN A 754 12.26 2.28 18.50
CA ASN A 754 12.19 2.19 17.04
C ASN A 754 13.41 1.48 16.45
N TYR A 755 14.62 1.76 16.97
CA TYR A 755 15.83 1.03 16.58
C TYR A 755 15.78 -0.44 17.00
N LYS A 756 15.38 -0.70 18.25
CA LYS A 756 15.19 -2.06 18.78
C LYS A 756 14.16 -2.83 17.98
N TYR A 757 13.09 -2.17 17.53
CA TYR A 757 12.11 -2.77 16.64
C TYR A 757 12.74 -3.20 15.32
N LEU A 758 13.58 -2.39 14.67
CA LEU A 758 14.28 -2.83 13.45
C LEU A 758 15.24 -4.00 13.71
N VAL A 759 15.99 -3.98 14.81
CA VAL A 759 16.95 -5.04 15.19
C VAL A 759 16.24 -6.34 15.54
N ASP A 760 15.21 -6.29 16.41
CA ASP A 760 14.45 -7.46 16.85
C ASP A 760 13.69 -8.12 15.68
N ASN A 761 13.49 -7.39 14.59
CA ASN A 761 12.83 -7.86 13.36
C ASN A 761 13.81 -8.17 12.22
N GLN A 762 15.14 -8.19 12.45
CA GLN A 762 16.14 -8.49 11.40
C GLN A 762 16.00 -7.63 10.14
N LEU A 763 15.58 -6.37 10.31
CA LEU A 763 15.36 -5.40 9.23
C LEU A 763 16.59 -4.59 8.85
N LEU A 764 17.67 -4.84 9.56
CA LEU A 764 19.00 -4.30 9.30
C LEU A 764 19.86 -5.45 8.78
N PRO A 765 20.80 -5.18 7.87
CA PRO A 765 21.68 -6.21 7.32
C PRO A 765 22.51 -6.83 8.43
N SER A 766 22.71 -8.15 8.35
CA SER A 766 23.55 -8.87 9.28
C SER A 766 25.03 -8.70 8.93
N ALA A 767 25.92 -9.11 9.84
CA ALA A 767 27.34 -9.16 9.56
C ALA A 767 27.69 -10.08 8.37
N TYR A 768 26.85 -11.09 8.09
CA TYR A 768 27.03 -11.97 6.94
C TYR A 768 26.75 -11.24 5.61
N ASP A 769 25.73 -10.39 5.58
CA ASP A 769 25.35 -9.62 4.38
C ASP A 769 26.42 -8.58 4.02
N ILE A 770 26.99 -7.93 5.03
CA ILE A 770 28.15 -7.03 4.87
C ILE A 770 29.36 -7.80 4.34
N GLY A 771 29.59 -9.03 4.84
CA GLY A 771 30.64 -9.91 4.33
C GLY A 771 30.45 -10.28 2.85
N GLY A 772 29.24 -10.67 2.46
CA GLY A 772 28.91 -10.98 1.06
C GLY A 772 29.07 -9.77 0.12
N ALA A 773 28.74 -8.57 0.59
CA ALA A 773 28.97 -7.33 -0.15
C ALA A 773 30.47 -7.03 -0.33
N ALA A 774 31.29 -7.26 0.70
CA ALA A 774 32.75 -7.13 0.62
C ALA A 774 33.36 -8.11 -0.38
N ASP A 775 32.95 -9.38 -0.35
CA ASP A 775 33.43 -10.40 -1.30
C ASP A 775 33.05 -10.06 -2.75
N ALA A 776 31.87 -9.47 -2.96
CA ALA A 776 31.46 -8.97 -4.27
C ALA A 776 32.38 -7.83 -4.76
N ILE A 777 32.78 -6.90 -3.87
CA ILE A 777 33.74 -5.84 -4.19
C ILE A 777 35.10 -6.43 -4.56
N PHE A 778 35.63 -7.38 -3.78
CA PHE A 778 36.92 -8.03 -4.09
C PHE A 778 36.89 -8.72 -5.45
N ARG A 779 35.82 -9.46 -5.74
CA ARG A 779 35.61 -10.10 -7.05
C ARG A 779 35.59 -9.09 -8.20
N LEU A 780 34.95 -7.93 -8.00
CA LEU A 780 34.94 -6.86 -8.99
C LEU A 780 36.33 -6.29 -9.23
N GLN A 781 37.10 -6.07 -8.16
CA GLN A 781 38.48 -5.60 -8.27
C GLN A 781 39.36 -6.61 -9.02
N ASP A 782 39.21 -7.91 -8.75
CA ASP A 782 40.00 -8.95 -9.41
C ASP A 782 39.63 -9.09 -10.89
N THR A 783 38.33 -9.17 -11.18
CA THR A 783 37.86 -9.35 -12.56
C THR A 783 38.24 -8.17 -13.45
N TYR A 784 38.06 -6.94 -12.95
CA TYR A 784 38.28 -5.73 -13.73
C TYR A 784 39.63 -5.05 -13.48
N SER A 785 40.49 -5.66 -12.65
CA SER A 785 41.80 -5.11 -12.27
C SER A 785 41.70 -3.66 -11.77
N ILE A 786 40.68 -3.37 -10.97
CA ILE A 786 40.41 -2.02 -10.45
C ILE A 786 41.29 -1.77 -9.25
N ASN A 787 42.12 -0.73 -9.34
CA ASN A 787 42.95 -0.28 -8.23
C ASN A 787 42.09 0.18 -7.04
N THR A 788 42.45 -0.25 -5.83
CA THR A 788 41.80 0.08 -4.57
C THR A 788 41.64 1.58 -4.33
N GLU A 789 42.64 2.40 -4.63
CA GLU A 789 42.58 3.86 -4.51
C GLU A 789 41.51 4.46 -5.43
N ASN A 790 41.45 3.97 -6.67
CA ASN A 790 40.45 4.41 -7.63
C ASN A 790 39.04 4.00 -7.19
N PHE A 791 38.86 2.74 -6.78
CA PHE A 791 37.58 2.25 -6.28
C PHE A 791 37.11 3.05 -5.06
N ALA A 792 37.98 3.23 -4.07
CA ALA A 792 37.69 4.01 -2.86
C ALA A 792 37.44 5.50 -3.15
N SER A 793 37.93 6.02 -4.26
CA SER A 793 37.68 7.40 -4.71
C SER A 793 36.47 7.53 -5.65
N GLY A 794 35.68 6.47 -5.86
CA GLY A 794 34.54 6.48 -6.77
C GLY A 794 34.92 6.49 -8.26
N LYS A 795 36.16 6.16 -8.60
CA LYS A 795 36.66 6.09 -9.99
C LYS A 795 36.66 4.64 -10.45
N ILE A 796 35.57 4.19 -11.06
CA ILE A 796 35.37 2.79 -11.43
C ILE A 796 35.42 2.67 -12.96
N ASP A 797 36.48 2.07 -13.50
CA ASP A 797 36.65 1.78 -14.94
C ASP A 797 36.37 2.99 -15.89
N GLY A 798 36.91 4.15 -15.52
CA GLY A 798 36.76 5.41 -16.25
C GLY A 798 35.44 6.15 -16.04
N VAL A 799 34.57 5.65 -15.15
CA VAL A 799 33.33 6.31 -14.72
C VAL A 799 33.53 6.86 -13.31
N GLU A 800 33.22 8.14 -13.11
CA GLU A 800 33.14 8.73 -11.77
C GLU A 800 31.72 8.52 -11.23
N VAL A 801 31.61 7.75 -10.15
CA VAL A 801 30.37 7.58 -9.39
C VAL A 801 30.33 8.60 -8.25
N ASN A 802 29.14 9.12 -7.91
CA ASN A 802 28.97 10.13 -6.87
C ASN A 802 29.03 9.52 -5.46
N ALA A 803 30.09 8.79 -5.15
CA ALA A 803 30.33 8.16 -3.86
C ALA A 803 31.85 7.98 -3.63
N THR A 804 32.30 8.20 -2.39
CA THR A 804 33.70 8.03 -1.98
C THR A 804 33.75 7.32 -0.64
N MET A 805 34.71 6.42 -0.46
CA MET A 805 34.90 5.66 0.77
C MET A 805 35.81 6.41 1.74
N THR A 806 35.47 6.43 3.01
CA THR A 806 36.30 7.02 4.08
C THR A 806 37.45 6.09 4.47
N ALA A 807 38.40 6.58 5.28
CA ALA A 807 39.42 5.72 5.88
C ALA A 807 38.83 4.57 6.69
N ARG A 808 37.64 4.76 7.30
CA ARG A 808 36.94 3.73 8.07
C ARG A 808 36.34 2.66 7.18
N ASP A 809 35.69 3.04 6.09
CA ASP A 809 35.10 2.08 5.14
C ASP A 809 36.19 1.18 4.52
N CYS A 810 37.34 1.78 4.18
CA CYS A 810 38.52 1.04 3.70
C CYS A 810 39.10 0.11 4.78
N PHE A 811 39.10 0.54 6.06
CA PHE A 811 39.54 -0.31 7.17
C PHE A 811 38.62 -1.52 7.34
N ASP A 812 37.30 -1.30 7.34
CA ASP A 812 36.32 -2.37 7.56
C ASP A 812 36.36 -3.40 6.42
N LEU A 813 36.48 -2.97 5.16
CA LEU A 813 36.74 -3.89 4.04
C LEU A 813 38.06 -4.66 4.20
N GLY A 814 39.15 -3.97 4.52
CA GLY A 814 40.46 -4.60 4.70
C GLY A 814 40.50 -5.59 5.87
N TYR A 815 39.79 -5.28 6.95
CA TYR A 815 39.68 -6.13 8.13
C TYR A 815 38.79 -7.35 7.88
N GLN A 816 37.74 -7.21 7.06
CA GLN A 816 36.94 -8.34 6.59
C GLN A 816 37.79 -9.31 5.76
N ALA A 817 38.58 -8.79 4.80
CA ALA A 817 39.51 -9.61 4.03
C ALA A 817 40.58 -10.28 4.92
N TYR A 818 41.08 -9.58 5.94
CA TYR A 818 42.02 -10.13 6.92
C TYR A 818 41.43 -11.31 7.70
N GLY A 819 40.20 -11.18 8.18
CA GLY A 819 39.46 -12.26 8.85
C GLY A 819 39.21 -13.46 7.94
N GLY A 820 38.92 -13.20 6.66
CA GLY A 820 38.79 -14.21 5.60
C GLY A 820 40.12 -14.81 5.12
N LYS A 821 41.26 -14.40 5.68
CA LYS A 821 42.63 -14.80 5.29
C LYS A 821 43.01 -14.46 3.84
N ASN A 822 42.27 -13.57 3.18
CA ASN A 822 42.67 -13.00 1.91
C ASN A 822 43.68 -11.87 2.17
N TYR A 823 44.91 -12.26 2.54
CA TYR A 823 45.95 -11.32 2.98
C TYR A 823 46.38 -10.34 1.89
N GLN A 824 46.22 -10.70 0.62
CA GLN A 824 46.47 -9.78 -0.49
C GLN A 824 45.47 -8.62 -0.47
N LYS A 825 44.16 -8.90 -0.50
CA LYS A 825 43.12 -7.85 -0.42
C LYS A 825 43.16 -7.10 0.90
N ALA A 826 43.43 -7.79 2.00
CA ALA A 826 43.62 -7.17 3.30
C ALA A 826 44.73 -6.11 3.25
N SER A 827 45.90 -6.45 2.70
CA SER A 827 47.02 -5.51 2.60
C SER A 827 46.68 -4.28 1.74
N GLU A 828 45.97 -4.46 0.62
CA GLU A 828 45.58 -3.39 -0.29
C GLU A 828 44.63 -2.38 0.38
N TRP A 829 43.54 -2.88 0.99
CA TRP A 829 42.51 -2.04 1.61
C TRP A 829 42.95 -1.43 2.94
N LEU A 830 43.70 -2.17 3.76
CA LEU A 830 44.28 -1.63 5.01
C LEU A 830 45.33 -0.56 4.69
N TYR A 831 46.14 -0.73 3.64
CA TYR A 831 47.09 0.32 3.23
C TYR A 831 46.38 1.56 2.68
N GLU A 832 45.28 1.41 1.93
CA GLU A 832 44.45 2.53 1.49
C GLU A 832 43.84 3.27 2.68
N SER A 833 43.34 2.54 3.68
CA SER A 833 42.88 3.13 4.95
C SER A 833 43.98 3.91 5.67
N TYR A 834 45.20 3.35 5.76
CA TYR A 834 46.37 4.03 6.31
C TYR A 834 46.72 5.34 5.59
N LYS A 835 46.68 5.34 4.24
CA LYS A 835 46.89 6.57 3.44
C LYS A 835 45.82 7.62 3.73
N ARG A 836 44.53 7.23 3.68
CA ARG A 836 43.40 8.16 3.87
C ARG A 836 43.33 8.74 5.27
N THR A 837 43.66 7.96 6.29
CA THR A 837 43.71 8.45 7.68
C THR A 837 44.73 9.58 7.86
N LYS A 838 45.81 9.63 7.05
CA LYS A 838 46.77 10.75 7.05
C LYS A 838 46.21 12.02 6.39
N LEU A 839 45.23 11.89 5.51
CA LEU A 839 44.58 13.00 4.80
C LEU A 839 43.35 13.54 5.55
N GLU A 840 42.58 12.66 6.19
CA GLU A 840 41.29 12.98 6.85
C GLU A 840 41.45 13.61 8.26
N GLY A 841 42.68 13.67 8.79
CA GLY A 841 42.96 14.14 10.16
C GLY A 841 42.98 12.99 11.16
N ARG A 842 44.11 12.84 11.88
CA ARG A 842 44.40 11.66 12.72
C ARG A 842 43.44 11.50 13.90
N GLU A 843 43.08 10.24 14.15
CA GLU A 843 42.52 9.64 15.38
C GLU A 843 41.00 9.61 15.63
N LEU A 844 40.15 10.20 14.79
CA LEU A 844 38.69 10.17 15.05
C LEU A 844 37.92 9.03 14.36
N THR A 845 38.51 8.34 13.39
CA THR A 845 37.76 7.40 12.52
C THR A 845 38.20 5.92 12.60
N VAL A 846 39.48 5.61 12.82
CA VAL A 846 40.00 4.22 12.81
C VAL A 846 40.96 3.97 13.98
N ASN A 847 40.86 2.81 14.63
CA ASN A 847 41.81 2.39 15.66
C ASN A 847 43.18 2.09 15.02
N TRP A 848 44.13 3.00 15.23
CA TRP A 848 45.47 2.92 14.66
C TRP A 848 46.24 1.66 15.05
N LYS A 849 45.99 1.14 16.25
CA LYS A 849 46.62 -0.09 16.74
C LYS A 849 46.18 -1.29 15.91
N ASP A 850 44.86 -1.45 15.71
CA ASP A 850 44.29 -2.59 14.99
C ASP A 850 44.63 -2.54 13.50
N LEU A 851 44.64 -1.33 12.92
CA LEU A 851 45.06 -1.09 11.53
C LEU A 851 46.51 -1.52 11.27
N LEU A 852 47.46 -1.05 12.09
CA LEU A 852 48.87 -1.38 11.90
C LEU A 852 49.17 -2.86 12.18
N ASP A 853 48.50 -3.46 13.17
CA ASP A 853 48.65 -4.89 13.51
C ASP A 853 48.15 -5.77 12.34
N ALA A 854 46.92 -5.54 11.86
CA ALA A 854 46.35 -6.28 10.75
C ALA A 854 47.13 -6.07 9.44
N LEU A 855 47.58 -4.83 9.16
CA LEU A 855 48.35 -4.50 7.96
C LEU A 855 49.73 -5.16 7.98
N SER A 856 50.46 -5.03 9.09
CA SER A 856 51.78 -5.65 9.26
C SER A 856 51.70 -7.17 9.11
N ASN A 857 50.72 -7.81 9.75
CA ASN A 857 50.52 -9.25 9.63
C ASN A 857 50.14 -9.68 8.22
N SER A 858 49.23 -8.96 7.55
CA SER A 858 48.84 -9.24 6.15
C SER A 858 50.05 -9.17 5.21
N LEU A 859 50.88 -8.12 5.35
CA LEU A 859 52.11 -7.94 4.56
C LEU A 859 53.11 -9.08 4.79
N PHE A 860 53.21 -9.58 6.02
CA PHE A 860 54.06 -10.73 6.35
C PHE A 860 53.57 -12.01 5.66
N GLN A 861 52.26 -12.30 5.71
CA GLN A 861 51.69 -13.51 5.11
C GLN A 861 51.84 -13.56 3.59
N ILE A 862 51.86 -12.40 2.91
CA ILE A 862 52.13 -12.31 1.46
C ILE A 862 53.64 -12.24 1.13
N GLY A 863 54.53 -12.39 2.12
CA GLY A 863 55.98 -12.45 1.93
C GLY A 863 56.71 -11.10 1.89
N ASN A 864 56.04 -9.97 2.14
CA ASN A 864 56.67 -8.65 2.19
C ASN A 864 57.19 -8.33 3.61
N VAL A 865 58.26 -9.03 4.00
CA VAL A 865 58.82 -8.97 5.36
C VAL A 865 59.35 -7.56 5.71
N GLU A 866 59.92 -6.84 4.74
CA GLU A 866 60.45 -5.49 4.94
C GLU A 866 59.34 -4.49 5.30
N ALA A 867 58.24 -4.48 4.54
CA ALA A 867 57.10 -3.62 4.86
C ALA A 867 56.43 -4.03 6.17
N ALA A 868 56.28 -5.34 6.42
CA ALA A 868 55.72 -5.86 7.66
C ALA A 868 56.53 -5.40 8.89
N TYR A 869 57.87 -5.47 8.81
CA TYR A 869 58.79 -4.98 9.84
C TYR A 869 58.63 -3.47 10.09
N ASN A 870 58.57 -2.66 9.03
CA ASN A 870 58.43 -1.21 9.17
C ASN A 870 57.11 -0.82 9.85
N PHE A 871 55.99 -1.46 9.51
CA PHE A 871 54.71 -1.20 10.17
C PHE A 871 54.63 -1.77 11.59
N ALA A 872 55.26 -2.92 11.87
CA ALA A 872 55.39 -3.45 13.22
C ALA A 872 56.24 -2.52 14.11
N LYS A 873 57.28 -1.91 13.54
CA LYS A 873 58.09 -0.88 14.19
C LYS A 873 57.27 0.37 14.49
N GLU A 874 56.53 0.88 13.50
CA GLU A 874 55.66 2.05 13.68
C GLU A 874 54.59 1.79 14.77
N LEU A 875 54.07 0.56 14.85
CA LEU A 875 53.15 0.12 15.89
C LEU A 875 53.79 0.15 17.28
N LEU A 876 55.01 -0.35 17.42
CA LEU A 876 55.76 -0.35 18.68
C LEU A 876 56.24 1.03 19.12
N ASP A 877 56.67 1.86 18.17
CA ASP A 877 57.08 3.25 18.45
C ASP A 877 55.90 4.04 19.06
N LYS A 878 54.66 3.74 18.63
CA LYS A 878 53.45 4.40 19.15
C LYS A 878 52.84 3.69 20.36
N TYR A 879 52.96 2.37 20.45
CA TYR A 879 52.42 1.55 21.54
C TYR A 879 53.48 0.59 22.09
N PRO A 880 54.43 1.11 22.91
CA PRO A 880 55.59 0.33 23.37
C PRO A 880 55.23 -0.91 24.20
N ASP A 881 54.09 -0.87 24.89
CA ASP A 881 53.61 -1.96 25.77
C ASP A 881 52.83 -3.06 25.02
N ASN A 882 52.76 -3.02 23.68
CA ASN A 882 52.06 -4.04 22.90
C ASN A 882 52.90 -5.32 22.76
N GLU A 883 52.70 -6.28 23.67
CA GLU A 883 53.43 -7.55 23.72
C GLU A 883 53.40 -8.32 22.38
N LYS A 884 52.25 -8.38 21.72
CA LYS A 884 52.09 -9.08 20.43
C LYS A 884 52.93 -8.42 19.33
N ALA A 885 52.86 -7.09 19.22
CA ALA A 885 53.66 -6.34 18.26
C ALA A 885 55.16 -6.49 18.54
N GLY A 886 55.56 -6.60 19.81
CA GLY A 886 56.94 -6.85 20.23
C GLY A 886 57.47 -8.20 19.76
N VAL A 887 56.64 -9.24 19.82
CA VAL A 887 56.95 -10.58 19.32
C VAL A 887 57.03 -10.59 17.80
N ASP A 888 56.03 -10.02 17.12
CA ASP A 888 55.98 -9.98 15.65
C ASP A 888 57.12 -9.14 15.07
N PHE A 889 57.46 -8.00 15.68
CA PHE A 889 58.61 -7.18 15.29
C PHE A 889 59.92 -7.96 15.36
N LYS A 890 60.21 -8.64 16.48
CA LYS A 890 61.44 -9.46 16.62
C LYS A 890 61.45 -10.63 15.63
N LYS A 891 60.29 -11.23 15.37
CA LYS A 891 60.14 -12.29 14.37
C LYS A 891 60.51 -11.77 12.98
N TYR A 892 60.01 -10.60 12.58
CA TYR A 892 60.30 -10.00 11.28
C TYR A 892 61.76 -9.50 11.19
N GLU A 893 62.29 -8.94 12.29
CA GLU A 893 63.68 -8.49 12.41
C GLU A 893 64.67 -9.66 12.19
N ASN A 894 64.44 -10.80 12.84
CA ASN A 894 65.28 -11.99 12.72
C ASN A 894 65.27 -12.58 11.30
N LEU A 895 64.19 -12.37 10.53
CA LEU A 895 64.08 -12.82 9.14
C LEU A 895 64.77 -11.86 8.16
N LEU A 896 64.84 -10.56 8.47
CA LEU A 896 65.52 -9.55 7.65
C LEU A 896 67.03 -9.47 7.96
N TYR A 897 67.41 -9.69 9.21
CA TYR A 897 68.77 -9.61 9.71
C TYR A 897 69.15 -10.86 10.52
N PRO A 898 69.30 -12.03 9.87
CA PRO A 898 69.65 -13.26 10.56
C PRO A 898 71.06 -13.18 11.16
N ASN A 899 71.22 -13.57 12.44
CA ASN A 899 72.53 -13.76 13.07
C ASN A 899 73.20 -15.06 12.56
N GLU A 900 74.53 -15.04 12.36
CA GLU A 900 75.36 -16.10 11.74
C GLU A 900 75.46 -17.47 12.48
N GLU A 901 74.54 -17.79 13.39
CA GLU A 901 74.51 -19.11 14.05
C GLU A 901 73.11 -19.72 13.99
N ASN A 902 72.76 -20.24 12.80
CA ASN A 902 71.94 -21.45 12.62
C ASN A 902 71.75 -21.73 11.12
N TYR A 903 72.73 -22.45 10.55
CA TYR A 903 72.54 -23.19 9.31
C TYR A 903 71.94 -24.55 9.66
N GLY A 904 70.71 -24.81 9.21
CA GLY A 904 70.10 -26.13 9.34
C GLY A 904 68.71 -26.21 8.71
N SER A 905 68.63 -27.02 7.65
CA SER A 905 67.44 -27.58 6.98
C SER A 905 66.57 -26.69 6.08
N ASP A 906 66.89 -26.80 4.78
CA ASP A 906 65.99 -27.12 3.65
C ASP A 906 64.90 -26.11 3.22
N PRO A 907 65.06 -25.41 2.08
CA PRO A 907 63.95 -24.79 1.38
C PRO A 907 63.26 -25.83 0.49
N GLN A 908 62.45 -26.69 1.10
CA GLN A 908 61.43 -27.47 0.38
C GLN A 908 60.07 -27.25 1.04
N ASN A 909 59.43 -26.14 0.67
CA ASN A 909 57.99 -26.11 0.44
C ASN A 909 57.63 -24.84 -0.33
N THR A 910 58.11 -24.73 -1.56
CA THR A 910 57.23 -24.16 -2.60
C THR A 910 56.13 -25.20 -2.77
N GLU A 911 54.92 -24.90 -2.28
CA GLU A 911 53.74 -25.59 -2.78
C GLU A 911 53.82 -25.56 -4.29
N ILE A 912 53.93 -26.76 -4.85
CA ILE A 912 53.75 -27.01 -6.27
C ILE A 912 52.33 -26.55 -6.55
N ILE A 913 52.16 -25.38 -7.15
CA ILE A 913 50.95 -25.09 -7.90
C ILE A 913 50.85 -26.23 -8.90
N ASP A 914 49.80 -27.03 -8.76
CA ASP A 914 49.49 -28.11 -9.67
C ASP A 914 49.50 -27.54 -11.10
N PRO A 915 50.43 -27.96 -11.98
CA PRO A 915 50.46 -27.50 -13.36
C PRO A 915 49.24 -27.96 -14.18
N PHE A 916 48.31 -28.70 -13.56
CA PHE A 916 47.06 -29.18 -14.12
C PHE A 916 45.80 -28.61 -13.44
N ASP A 917 45.85 -27.45 -12.78
CA ASP A 917 44.61 -26.72 -12.46
C ASP A 917 44.04 -26.06 -13.72
N TYR A 918 43.30 -26.84 -14.51
CA TYR A 918 42.58 -26.37 -15.70
C TYR A 918 41.60 -25.23 -15.39
N ASN A 919 41.16 -25.06 -14.13
CA ASN A 919 40.21 -24.01 -13.76
C ASN A 919 40.85 -22.63 -13.64
N GLU A 920 42.08 -22.51 -13.12
CA GLU A 920 42.73 -21.20 -12.92
C GLU A 920 43.12 -20.53 -14.25
N HIS A 921 43.60 -21.32 -15.22
CA HIS A 921 43.92 -20.81 -16.56
C HIS A 921 42.69 -20.36 -17.35
N GLU A 922 41.57 -21.09 -17.21
CA GLU A 922 40.30 -20.72 -17.82
C GLU A 922 39.73 -19.44 -17.19
N PHE A 923 39.72 -19.36 -15.86
CA PHE A 923 39.21 -18.19 -15.13
C PHE A 923 40.01 -16.93 -15.47
N ASN A 924 41.34 -17.04 -15.56
CA ASN A 924 42.21 -15.95 -16.00
C ASN A 924 41.89 -15.47 -17.43
N ARG A 925 41.63 -16.39 -18.36
CA ARG A 925 41.24 -16.03 -19.72
C ARG A 925 39.87 -15.34 -19.75
N TYR A 926 38.91 -15.86 -19.01
CA TYR A 926 37.59 -15.29 -18.84
C TYR A 926 37.65 -13.83 -18.34
N MET A 927 38.42 -13.56 -17.28
CA MET A 927 38.58 -12.20 -16.75
C MET A 927 39.18 -11.25 -17.80
N LYS A 928 40.19 -11.71 -18.58
CA LYS A 928 40.77 -10.91 -19.68
C LYS A 928 39.74 -10.57 -20.77
N VAL A 929 38.83 -11.49 -21.10
CA VAL A 929 37.72 -11.20 -22.04
C VAL A 929 36.73 -10.21 -21.42
N CYS A 930 36.39 -10.33 -20.13
CA CYS A 930 35.52 -9.36 -19.45
C CYS A 930 36.10 -7.94 -19.44
N ARG A 931 37.43 -7.80 -19.32
CA ARG A 931 38.16 -6.53 -19.45
C ARG A 931 38.30 -6.03 -20.89
N GLY A 932 38.13 -6.92 -21.88
CA GLY A 932 38.33 -6.58 -23.29
C GLY A 932 39.81 -6.59 -23.71
N GLU A 933 40.69 -7.24 -22.94
CA GLU A 933 42.11 -7.42 -23.29
C GLU A 933 42.30 -8.48 -24.38
N LEU A 934 41.41 -9.48 -24.40
CA LEU A 934 41.35 -10.50 -25.44
C LEU A 934 40.21 -10.14 -26.39
N THR A 935 40.58 -9.71 -27.60
CA THR A 935 39.65 -9.41 -28.69
C THR A 935 40.10 -10.12 -29.96
N LYS A 936 39.19 -10.22 -30.93
CA LYS A 936 39.51 -10.74 -32.26
C LYS A 936 40.54 -9.86 -32.98
N SER A 937 41.38 -10.45 -33.82
CA SER A 937 42.32 -9.70 -34.65
C SER A 937 41.58 -8.76 -35.62
N ALA A 938 42.23 -7.68 -36.07
CA ALA A 938 41.65 -6.75 -37.04
C ALA A 938 41.18 -7.44 -38.33
N LYS A 939 41.89 -8.50 -38.75
CA LYS A 939 41.52 -9.33 -39.90
C LYS A 939 40.17 -10.03 -39.67
N GLU A 940 40.01 -10.71 -38.54
CA GLU A 940 38.77 -11.39 -38.17
C GLU A 940 37.61 -10.39 -37.97
N GLN A 941 37.86 -9.26 -37.30
CA GLN A 941 36.84 -8.22 -37.13
C GLN A 941 36.36 -7.65 -38.47
N SER A 942 37.26 -7.46 -39.44
CA SER A 942 36.92 -6.94 -40.78
C SER A 942 35.97 -7.85 -41.58
N GLN A 943 35.85 -9.12 -41.17
CA GLN A 943 34.98 -10.10 -41.81
C GLN A 943 33.57 -10.13 -41.19
N LEU A 944 33.37 -9.56 -40.01
CA LEU A 944 32.08 -9.48 -39.33
C LEU A 944 31.16 -8.47 -40.01
N LYS A 945 29.86 -8.77 -40.07
CA LYS A 945 28.87 -7.94 -40.78
C LYS A 945 27.68 -7.61 -39.89
N CYS A 946 27.13 -6.41 -40.10
CA CYS A 946 25.80 -6.02 -39.65
C CYS A 946 24.88 -5.91 -40.87
N PHE A 947 23.68 -6.48 -40.81
CA PHE A 947 22.75 -6.49 -41.93
C PHE A 947 21.32 -6.71 -41.43
N TYR A 948 20.36 -6.58 -42.34
CA TYR A 948 18.96 -6.91 -42.08
C TYR A 948 18.65 -8.28 -42.69
N GLU A 949 18.06 -9.17 -41.90
CA GLU A 949 17.62 -10.49 -42.33
C GLU A 949 16.12 -10.49 -42.65
N PHE A 950 15.74 -10.90 -43.86
CA PHE A 950 14.37 -10.86 -44.38
C PHE A 950 13.84 -12.22 -44.84
N HIS A 951 14.68 -13.25 -44.82
CA HIS A 951 14.48 -14.52 -45.51
C HIS A 951 14.39 -15.73 -44.57
N ALA A 952 14.75 -15.60 -43.30
CA ALA A 952 14.60 -16.67 -42.30
C ALA A 952 13.17 -17.19 -42.17
N SER A 953 12.17 -16.30 -42.30
CA SER A 953 10.76 -16.69 -42.31
C SER A 953 9.92 -15.76 -43.18
N PRO A 954 8.73 -16.20 -43.64
CA PRO A 954 7.79 -15.33 -44.37
C PRO A 954 7.41 -14.06 -43.59
N TYR A 955 7.46 -14.11 -42.25
CA TYR A 955 7.14 -12.99 -41.37
C TYR A 955 8.14 -11.83 -41.52
N LEU A 956 9.43 -12.13 -41.68
CA LEU A 956 10.48 -11.13 -41.79
C LEU A 956 10.51 -10.38 -43.13
N LYS A 957 9.71 -10.81 -44.12
CA LYS A 957 9.58 -10.07 -45.40
C LYS A 957 8.93 -8.69 -45.22
N ILE A 958 8.12 -8.51 -44.16
CA ILE A 958 7.41 -7.26 -43.89
C ILE A 958 8.30 -6.28 -43.12
N GLY A 959 9.18 -6.79 -42.26
CA GLY A 959 10.17 -6.01 -41.51
C GLY A 959 11.33 -6.92 -41.13
N GLY A 960 12.49 -6.69 -41.73
CA GLY A 960 13.68 -7.49 -41.49
C GLY A 960 14.23 -7.25 -40.08
N VAL A 961 14.79 -8.30 -39.48
CA VAL A 961 15.43 -8.19 -38.16
C VAL A 961 16.87 -7.68 -38.32
N LYS A 962 17.30 -6.81 -37.41
CA LYS A 962 18.67 -6.28 -37.37
C LYS A 962 19.60 -7.34 -36.77
N VAL A 963 20.58 -7.80 -37.54
CA VAL A 963 21.55 -8.82 -37.12
C VAL A 963 22.95 -8.22 -37.10
N GLU A 964 23.67 -8.45 -36.00
CA GLU A 964 25.09 -8.14 -35.83
C GLU A 964 25.87 -9.44 -35.57
N GLN A 965 26.85 -9.73 -36.41
CA GLN A 965 27.77 -10.86 -36.16
C GLN A 965 28.86 -10.46 -35.17
N VAL A 966 29.03 -11.28 -34.13
CA VAL A 966 30.15 -11.15 -33.19
C VAL A 966 31.15 -12.30 -33.32
N ASN A 967 30.78 -13.39 -33.99
CA ASN A 967 31.69 -14.45 -34.41
C ASN A 967 31.24 -15.13 -35.72
N ILE A 968 32.20 -15.59 -36.53
CA ILE A 968 31.92 -16.30 -37.78
C ILE A 968 31.75 -17.79 -37.54
N TYR A 969 32.69 -18.44 -36.85
CA TYR A 969 32.64 -19.88 -36.55
C TYR A 969 33.06 -20.20 -35.11
N PRO A 970 32.23 -20.88 -34.31
CA PRO A 970 30.79 -21.05 -34.53
C PRO A 970 30.08 -19.70 -34.65
N PRO A 971 29.00 -19.58 -35.44
CA PRO A 971 28.31 -18.31 -35.57
C PRO A 971 27.71 -17.86 -34.23
N VAL A 972 28.02 -16.63 -33.82
CA VAL A 972 27.43 -15.96 -32.67
C VAL A 972 26.91 -14.61 -33.14
N VAL A 973 25.62 -14.34 -32.91
CA VAL A 973 24.93 -13.15 -33.45
C VAL A 973 24.08 -12.45 -32.41
N ILE A 974 23.89 -11.15 -32.58
CA ILE A 974 22.96 -10.33 -31.79
C ILE A 974 21.81 -9.90 -32.70
N PHE A 975 20.58 -10.20 -32.25
CA PHE A 975 19.37 -9.63 -32.81
C PHE A 975 19.00 -8.38 -32.02
N HIS A 976 18.97 -7.21 -32.68
CA HIS A 976 18.61 -5.94 -32.03
C HIS A 976 17.10 -5.69 -32.10
N ASP A 977 16.58 -5.01 -31.08
CA ASP A 977 15.18 -4.53 -30.99
C ASP A 977 14.14 -5.67 -31.12
N VAL A 978 14.42 -6.82 -30.51
CA VAL A 978 13.57 -8.01 -30.57
C VAL A 978 12.54 -8.08 -29.44
N LEU A 979 12.70 -7.37 -28.33
CA LEU A 979 11.67 -7.26 -27.28
C LEU A 979 11.18 -5.81 -27.12
N PHE A 980 9.89 -5.66 -26.83
CA PHE A 980 9.30 -4.36 -26.52
C PHE A 980 9.36 -4.05 -25.01
N ASP A 981 9.42 -2.76 -24.65
CA ASP A 981 9.46 -2.31 -23.25
C ASP A 981 8.31 -2.88 -22.41
N SER A 982 7.10 -2.96 -22.97
CA SER A 982 5.93 -3.53 -22.28
C SER A 982 6.05 -5.03 -22.03
N GLU A 983 6.70 -5.78 -22.92
CA GLU A 983 6.97 -7.21 -22.74
C GLU A 983 8.05 -7.42 -21.67
N ILE A 984 9.06 -6.56 -21.65
CA ILE A 984 10.15 -6.56 -20.65
C ILE A 984 9.58 -6.28 -19.26
N GLU A 985 8.75 -5.25 -19.10
CA GLU A 985 8.12 -4.92 -17.81
C GLU A 985 7.24 -6.06 -17.29
N LEU A 986 6.43 -6.68 -18.15
CA LEU A 986 5.62 -7.85 -17.79
C LEU A 986 6.49 -9.02 -17.33
N MET A 987 7.58 -9.30 -18.07
CA MET A 987 8.50 -10.38 -17.75
C MET A 987 9.19 -10.16 -16.39
N ILE A 988 9.70 -8.96 -16.13
CA ILE A 988 10.33 -8.62 -14.84
C ILE A 988 9.30 -8.70 -13.71
N ASN A 989 8.10 -8.15 -13.89
CA ASN A 989 7.07 -8.11 -12.84
C ASN A 989 6.57 -9.50 -12.43
N VAL A 990 6.35 -10.39 -13.40
CA VAL A 990 5.96 -11.78 -13.11
C VAL A 990 7.10 -12.52 -12.39
N SER A 991 8.35 -12.27 -12.79
CA SER A 991 9.51 -12.98 -12.28
C SER A 991 9.93 -12.54 -10.88
N LYS A 992 9.77 -11.25 -10.52
CA LYS A 992 10.21 -10.67 -9.24
C LYS A 992 9.78 -11.46 -8.00
N SER A 993 8.60 -12.07 -8.03
CA SER A 993 8.03 -12.83 -6.90
C SER A 993 8.46 -14.29 -6.80
N GLN A 994 9.17 -14.81 -7.82
CA GLN A 994 9.51 -16.23 -7.96
C GLN A 994 11.03 -16.45 -8.06
N LEU A 995 11.84 -15.42 -7.79
CA LEU A 995 13.30 -15.48 -7.87
C LEU A 995 13.89 -16.24 -6.68
N HIS A 996 14.60 -17.31 -6.96
CA HIS A 996 15.38 -18.06 -5.96
C HIS A 996 16.86 -18.05 -6.32
N ARG A 997 17.74 -18.32 -5.35
CA ARG A 997 19.19 -18.41 -5.62
C ARG A 997 19.46 -19.56 -6.58
N SER A 998 20.28 -19.32 -7.60
CA SER A 998 20.55 -20.30 -8.66
C SER A 998 21.28 -21.54 -8.10
N GLU A 999 20.73 -22.74 -8.32
CA GLU A 999 21.32 -24.02 -7.91
C GLU A 999 22.04 -24.75 -9.08
N VAL A 1000 22.85 -25.77 -8.77
CA VAL A 1000 23.56 -26.61 -9.76
C VAL A 1000 23.35 -28.09 -9.43
N VAL A 1001 23.25 -28.95 -10.45
CA VAL A 1001 23.25 -30.41 -10.28
C VAL A 1001 24.60 -30.81 -9.68
N GLY A 1002 24.57 -31.42 -8.50
CA GLY A 1002 25.75 -31.92 -7.79
C GLY A 1002 26.38 -33.12 -8.49
N GLU A 1003 27.58 -33.51 -8.03
CA GLU A 1003 28.30 -34.69 -8.56
C GLU A 1003 27.55 -36.02 -8.30
N SER A 1004 26.58 -36.01 -7.37
CA SER A 1004 25.70 -37.13 -7.06
C SER A 1004 24.34 -37.00 -7.76
N PHE A 1005 23.82 -38.10 -8.31
CA PHE A 1005 22.50 -38.16 -8.94
C PHE A 1005 21.40 -37.62 -7.99
N GLY A 1006 20.81 -36.47 -8.34
CA GLY A 1006 19.67 -35.88 -7.61
C GLY A 1006 20.01 -34.89 -6.49
N GLU A 1007 21.28 -34.56 -6.25
CA GLU A 1007 21.65 -33.45 -5.36
C GLU A 1007 21.64 -32.12 -6.10
N SER A 1008 21.03 -31.09 -5.49
CA SER A 1008 21.13 -29.69 -5.93
C SER A 1008 21.98 -28.93 -4.91
N ILE A 1009 23.08 -28.32 -5.34
CA ILE A 1009 24.05 -27.66 -4.44
C ILE A 1009 24.00 -26.15 -4.69
N VAL A 1010 23.82 -25.36 -3.63
CA VAL A 1010 23.96 -23.90 -3.66
C VAL A 1010 25.46 -23.55 -3.67
N GLY A 1011 26.03 -23.32 -4.85
CA GLY A 1011 27.44 -22.96 -5.00
C GLY A 1011 27.76 -21.53 -4.58
N GLU A 1012 28.89 -21.31 -3.88
CA GLU A 1012 29.48 -19.97 -3.66
C GLU A 1012 29.93 -19.29 -4.98
N TYR A 1013 30.10 -20.09 -6.03
CA TYR A 1013 30.54 -19.70 -7.38
C TYR A 1013 29.41 -19.17 -8.29
N ARG A 1014 28.14 -19.15 -7.83
CA ARG A 1014 27.02 -18.50 -8.55
C ARG A 1014 26.29 -17.51 -7.66
N VAL A 1015 26.35 -16.24 -8.04
CA VAL A 1015 25.69 -15.12 -7.34
C VAL A 1015 24.66 -14.50 -8.28
N SER A 1016 23.63 -15.26 -8.63
CA SER A 1016 22.47 -14.76 -9.38
C SER A 1016 21.21 -15.45 -8.88
N GLN A 1017 20.08 -14.74 -8.96
CA GLN A 1017 18.76 -15.30 -8.69
C GLN A 1017 18.06 -15.57 -10.02
N ASN A 1018 17.35 -16.68 -10.15
CA ASN A 1018 16.62 -17.00 -11.37
C ASN A 1018 15.25 -17.62 -11.09
N THR A 1019 14.41 -17.63 -12.12
CA THR A 1019 13.11 -18.30 -12.12
C THR A 1019 12.71 -18.70 -13.54
N GLY A 1020 11.92 -19.76 -13.68
CA GLY A 1020 11.41 -20.24 -14.97
C GLY A 1020 9.95 -19.86 -15.16
N ILE A 1021 9.61 -19.21 -16.27
CA ILE A 1021 8.22 -18.86 -16.63
C ILE A 1021 7.84 -19.47 -17.97
N HIS A 1022 6.60 -19.95 -18.11
CA HIS A 1022 6.17 -20.70 -19.30
C HIS A 1022 5.03 -20.01 -20.06
N SER A 1023 5.02 -20.16 -21.38
CA SER A 1023 4.00 -19.58 -22.25
C SER A 1023 2.60 -20.18 -22.08
N LYS A 1024 2.50 -21.36 -21.44
CA LYS A 1024 1.23 -21.95 -20.98
C LYS A 1024 0.56 -21.15 -19.87
N GLU A 1025 1.34 -20.43 -19.07
CA GLU A 1025 0.87 -19.64 -17.92
C GLU A 1025 0.71 -18.16 -18.29
N HIS A 1026 1.57 -17.68 -19.19
CA HIS A 1026 1.61 -16.27 -19.58
C HIS A 1026 1.54 -16.11 -21.10
N SER A 1027 0.36 -15.75 -21.61
CA SER A 1027 0.08 -15.68 -23.05
C SER A 1027 0.93 -14.66 -23.83
N PHE A 1028 1.57 -13.70 -23.16
CA PHE A 1028 2.47 -12.75 -23.82
C PHE A 1028 3.78 -13.43 -24.26
N LEU A 1029 4.24 -14.46 -23.54
CA LEU A 1029 5.43 -15.24 -23.90
C LEU A 1029 5.22 -15.99 -25.22
N SER A 1030 4.00 -16.46 -25.52
CA SER A 1030 3.70 -17.10 -26.81
C SER A 1030 3.95 -16.17 -28.03
N LYS A 1031 3.90 -14.85 -27.84
CA LYS A 1031 4.25 -13.89 -28.90
C LYS A 1031 5.77 -13.78 -29.07
N ILE A 1032 6.51 -13.91 -27.97
CA ILE A 1032 7.98 -13.93 -27.95
C ILE A 1032 8.46 -15.26 -28.55
N ASP A 1033 7.88 -16.40 -28.18
CA ASP A 1033 8.15 -17.73 -28.76
C ASP A 1033 8.05 -17.68 -30.30
N LYS A 1034 6.93 -17.18 -30.83
CA LYS A 1034 6.75 -17.01 -32.28
C LYS A 1034 7.80 -16.11 -32.93
N ARG A 1035 8.30 -15.10 -32.20
CA ARG A 1035 9.36 -14.21 -32.67
C ARG A 1035 10.71 -14.93 -32.67
N ILE A 1036 10.99 -15.77 -31.66
CA ILE A 1036 12.16 -16.65 -31.61
C ILE A 1036 12.16 -17.58 -32.83
N GLU A 1037 11.03 -18.23 -33.13
CA GLU A 1037 10.93 -19.09 -34.31
C GLU A 1037 11.19 -18.32 -35.61
N ALA A 1038 10.64 -17.10 -35.72
CA ALA A 1038 10.76 -16.29 -36.92
C ALA A 1038 12.19 -15.79 -37.19
N ILE A 1039 12.99 -15.52 -36.14
CA ILE A 1039 14.36 -14.98 -36.27
C ILE A 1039 15.45 -16.06 -36.27
N THR A 1040 15.19 -17.23 -35.66
CA THR A 1040 16.17 -18.33 -35.59
C THR A 1040 15.96 -19.38 -36.66
N GLY A 1041 14.74 -19.49 -37.21
CA GLY A 1041 14.35 -20.59 -38.08
C GLY A 1041 14.11 -21.92 -37.34
N LEU A 1042 14.28 -21.96 -36.00
CA LEU A 1042 14.07 -23.15 -35.17
C LEU A 1042 12.65 -23.16 -34.56
N SER A 1043 12.14 -24.33 -34.18
CA SER A 1043 10.88 -24.50 -33.44
C SER A 1043 11.05 -24.19 -31.95
N THR A 1044 10.03 -23.62 -31.32
CA THR A 1044 9.93 -23.47 -29.84
C THR A 1044 9.08 -24.55 -29.19
N GLU A 1045 8.54 -25.50 -29.97
CA GLU A 1045 7.63 -26.55 -29.46
C GLU A 1045 8.25 -27.40 -28.34
N SER A 1046 9.54 -27.72 -28.47
CA SER A 1046 10.33 -28.47 -27.51
C SER A 1046 11.23 -27.59 -26.62
N SER A 1047 11.12 -26.26 -26.71
CA SER A 1047 11.99 -25.37 -25.93
C SER A 1047 11.67 -25.43 -24.44
N GLU A 1048 12.68 -25.13 -23.63
CA GLU A 1048 12.48 -24.91 -22.21
C GLU A 1048 11.68 -23.63 -21.95
N GLY A 1049 11.21 -23.46 -20.71
CA GLY A 1049 10.62 -22.21 -20.26
C GLY A 1049 11.61 -21.05 -20.33
N HIS A 1050 11.07 -19.84 -20.37
CA HIS A 1050 11.85 -18.61 -20.28
C HIS A 1050 12.47 -18.52 -18.88
N GLN A 1051 13.79 -18.63 -18.77
CA GLN A 1051 14.49 -18.48 -17.49
C GLN A 1051 14.92 -17.04 -17.29
N VAL A 1052 14.22 -16.30 -16.43
CA VAL A 1052 14.53 -14.92 -16.08
C VAL A 1052 15.52 -14.89 -14.91
N ALA A 1053 16.59 -14.11 -15.04
CA ALA A 1053 17.65 -14.01 -14.05
C ALA A 1053 17.97 -12.55 -13.69
N ASN A 1054 18.29 -12.32 -12.41
CA ASN A 1054 18.81 -11.07 -11.85
C ASN A 1054 20.17 -11.34 -11.21
N TYR A 1055 21.17 -10.55 -11.61
CA TYR A 1055 22.56 -10.74 -11.20
C TYR A 1055 22.99 -9.83 -10.04
N GLY A 1056 22.17 -8.89 -9.55
CA GLY A 1056 22.53 -8.02 -8.42
C GLY A 1056 23.89 -7.28 -8.59
N ILE A 1057 24.51 -6.89 -7.48
CA ILE A 1057 25.84 -6.26 -7.47
C ILE A 1057 26.92 -7.35 -7.50
N GLY A 1058 27.87 -7.27 -8.43
CA GLY A 1058 28.99 -8.22 -8.52
C GLY A 1058 28.58 -9.67 -8.83
N GLY A 1059 27.30 -9.91 -9.11
CA GLY A 1059 26.83 -11.23 -9.49
C GLY A 1059 27.16 -11.56 -10.92
N HIS A 1060 27.42 -12.83 -11.12
CA HIS A 1060 28.08 -13.39 -12.28
C HIS A 1060 27.71 -14.86 -12.41
N TYR A 1061 28.17 -15.46 -13.49
CA TYR A 1061 28.05 -16.89 -13.73
C TYR A 1061 29.33 -17.36 -14.40
N GLU A 1062 30.01 -18.33 -13.78
CA GLU A 1062 31.30 -18.83 -14.25
C GLU A 1062 31.24 -19.52 -15.64
N PRO A 1063 32.39 -19.70 -16.31
CA PRO A 1063 32.46 -20.41 -17.60
C PRO A 1063 31.78 -21.78 -17.58
N HIS A 1064 30.78 -21.96 -18.45
CA HIS A 1064 30.01 -23.19 -18.56
C HIS A 1064 29.58 -23.47 -20.00
N LEU A 1065 29.03 -24.67 -20.20
CA LEU A 1065 28.41 -25.12 -21.45
C LEU A 1065 26.93 -25.37 -21.20
N ASP A 1066 26.09 -25.04 -22.17
CA ASP A 1066 24.65 -25.27 -22.06
C ASP A 1066 24.23 -26.69 -22.46
N PHE A 1067 24.98 -27.36 -23.34
CA PHE A 1067 24.74 -28.74 -23.71
C PHE A 1067 25.34 -29.72 -22.69
N THR A 1068 24.78 -30.92 -22.61
CA THR A 1068 25.34 -31.99 -21.75
C THR A 1068 26.34 -32.84 -22.51
N SER A 1069 27.47 -33.17 -21.87
CA SER A 1069 28.59 -33.91 -22.49
C SER A 1069 28.61 -35.41 -22.17
N LYS A 1070 27.72 -35.91 -21.29
CA LYS A 1070 27.59 -37.34 -20.95
C LYS A 1070 26.13 -37.81 -21.00
N PHE A 1071 25.93 -39.01 -21.53
CA PHE A 1071 24.68 -39.77 -21.35
C PHE A 1071 24.46 -40.01 -19.84
N GLY A 1072 23.46 -39.36 -19.25
CA GLY A 1072 23.07 -39.57 -17.84
C GLY A 1072 23.02 -38.33 -16.94
N ASP A 1073 23.47 -37.15 -17.39
CA ASP A 1073 23.48 -35.91 -16.55
C ASP A 1073 22.11 -35.19 -16.48
N VAL A 1074 21.09 -35.74 -17.13
CA VAL A 1074 19.70 -35.24 -17.16
C VAL A 1074 18.79 -36.42 -16.84
N PRO A 1075 17.66 -36.26 -16.13
CA PRO A 1075 16.70 -37.34 -15.95
C PRO A 1075 16.40 -37.99 -17.31
N LEU A 1076 16.59 -39.31 -17.41
CA LEU A 1076 16.45 -40.11 -18.64
C LEU A 1076 15.19 -39.73 -19.43
N ASP A 1077 14.10 -39.46 -18.72
CA ASP A 1077 12.79 -39.07 -19.27
C ASP A 1077 12.81 -37.77 -20.09
N SER A 1078 13.69 -36.80 -19.78
CA SER A 1078 13.80 -35.54 -20.53
C SER A 1078 14.71 -35.66 -21.76
N TRP A 1079 15.79 -36.42 -21.64
CA TRP A 1079 16.70 -36.70 -22.76
C TRP A 1079 16.00 -37.57 -23.82
N GLU A 1080 15.27 -38.60 -23.37
CA GLU A 1080 14.45 -39.45 -24.23
C GLU A 1080 13.20 -38.78 -24.79
N ARG A 1081 12.81 -37.58 -24.33
CA ARG A 1081 11.64 -36.84 -24.84
C ARG A 1081 12.01 -35.68 -25.74
N ASP A 1082 13.01 -34.88 -25.36
CA ASP A 1082 13.29 -33.56 -25.96
C ASP A 1082 14.70 -33.45 -26.59
N GLY A 1083 15.65 -34.33 -26.24
CA GLY A 1083 17.03 -34.30 -26.76
C GLY A 1083 17.94 -33.25 -26.09
N ASN A 1084 19.12 -32.98 -26.65
CA ASN A 1084 20.08 -32.02 -26.09
C ASN A 1084 19.69 -30.55 -26.40
N ARG A 1085 20.29 -29.57 -25.73
CA ARG A 1085 20.08 -28.13 -26.02
C ARG A 1085 20.85 -27.75 -27.27
N ILE A 1086 20.17 -27.64 -28.42
CA ILE A 1086 20.80 -27.37 -29.72
C ILE A 1086 21.24 -25.91 -29.90
N ALA A 1087 20.56 -24.97 -29.24
CA ALA A 1087 20.85 -23.55 -29.32
C ALA A 1087 20.42 -22.80 -28.05
N THR A 1088 21.06 -21.66 -27.80
CA THR A 1088 20.74 -20.77 -26.68
C THR A 1088 20.42 -19.37 -27.19
N LEU A 1089 19.34 -18.78 -26.65
CA LEU A 1089 19.05 -17.36 -26.73
C LEU A 1089 19.16 -16.71 -25.36
N VAL A 1090 19.85 -15.57 -25.28
CA VAL A 1090 19.89 -14.72 -24.10
C VAL A 1090 19.33 -13.35 -24.46
N PHE A 1091 18.13 -13.06 -23.96
CA PHE A 1091 17.54 -11.73 -24.04
C PHE A 1091 18.06 -10.84 -22.93
N TYR A 1092 18.39 -9.59 -23.24
CA TYR A 1092 18.75 -8.59 -22.25
C TYR A 1092 17.56 -7.69 -21.94
N LEU A 1093 17.12 -7.69 -20.67
CA LEU A 1093 15.93 -6.98 -20.21
C LEU A 1093 16.26 -5.59 -19.66
N THR A 1094 17.52 -5.32 -19.34
CA THR A 1094 18.01 -4.01 -18.91
C THR A 1094 19.31 -3.64 -19.62
N ASP A 1095 19.59 -2.34 -19.70
CA ASP A 1095 20.90 -1.83 -20.08
C ASP A 1095 21.85 -1.91 -18.88
N VAL A 1096 23.09 -2.32 -19.13
CA VAL A 1096 24.15 -2.34 -18.12
C VAL A 1096 25.24 -1.36 -18.53
N LEU A 1097 25.52 -0.39 -17.66
CA LEU A 1097 26.46 0.69 -17.97
C LEU A 1097 27.90 0.16 -18.09
N LYS A 1098 28.34 -0.64 -17.12
CA LYS A 1098 29.66 -1.29 -17.10
C LYS A 1098 29.58 -2.70 -16.52
N GLY A 1099 30.40 -3.60 -17.05
CA GLY A 1099 30.38 -5.02 -16.69
C GLY A 1099 29.14 -5.75 -17.20
N GLY A 1100 28.79 -6.89 -16.60
CA GLY A 1100 27.56 -7.64 -16.93
C GLY A 1100 27.50 -8.26 -18.33
N ALA A 1101 28.57 -8.17 -19.14
CA ALA A 1101 28.62 -8.73 -20.48
C ALA A 1101 28.54 -10.27 -20.48
N THR A 1102 28.12 -10.87 -21.58
CA THR A 1102 28.29 -12.30 -21.84
C THR A 1102 29.63 -12.50 -22.55
N ALA A 1103 30.52 -13.28 -21.94
CA ALA A 1103 31.87 -13.53 -22.41
C ALA A 1103 32.02 -14.96 -22.92
N PHE A 1104 32.65 -15.13 -24.09
CA PHE A 1104 33.06 -16.42 -24.64
C PHE A 1104 34.59 -16.50 -24.59
N PRO A 1105 35.18 -17.13 -23.55
CA PRO A 1105 36.62 -17.09 -23.32
C PRO A 1105 37.44 -17.61 -24.50
N TYR A 1106 37.00 -18.68 -25.15
CA TYR A 1106 37.73 -19.31 -26.25
C TYR A 1106 37.54 -18.61 -27.60
N LEU A 1107 36.48 -17.82 -27.75
CA LEU A 1107 36.22 -17.03 -28.96
C LEU A 1107 36.84 -15.62 -28.92
N ASN A 1108 37.32 -15.19 -27.74
CA ASN A 1108 37.71 -13.82 -27.45
C ASN A 1108 36.59 -12.82 -27.79
N VAL A 1109 35.35 -13.18 -27.44
CA VAL A 1109 34.15 -12.39 -27.71
C VAL A 1109 33.53 -11.93 -26.40
N LYS A 1110 33.22 -10.63 -26.34
CA LYS A 1110 32.49 -9.98 -25.26
C LYS A 1110 31.26 -9.29 -25.84
N VAL A 1111 30.07 -9.64 -25.33
CA VAL A 1111 28.80 -9.05 -25.74
C VAL A 1111 28.19 -8.28 -24.58
N SER A 1112 28.10 -6.96 -24.72
CA SER A 1112 27.47 -6.10 -23.72
C SER A 1112 25.95 -6.29 -23.69
N ALA A 1113 25.36 -6.22 -22.49
CA ALA A 1113 23.91 -6.30 -22.31
C ALA A 1113 23.25 -4.99 -22.77
N LYS A 1114 22.43 -5.08 -23.82
CA LYS A 1114 21.65 -3.96 -24.37
C LYS A 1114 20.17 -4.30 -24.34
N LYS A 1115 19.38 -3.48 -23.65
CA LYS A 1115 17.95 -3.71 -23.44
C LYS A 1115 17.24 -3.98 -24.77
N GLY A 1116 16.41 -5.02 -24.78
CA GLY A 1116 15.59 -5.41 -25.92
C GLY A 1116 16.31 -6.23 -27.01
N SER A 1117 17.61 -6.49 -26.86
CA SER A 1117 18.37 -7.36 -27.79
C SER A 1117 18.41 -8.83 -27.33
N ALA A 1118 18.68 -9.74 -28.26
CA ALA A 1118 18.92 -11.16 -27.99
C ALA A 1118 20.23 -11.64 -28.59
N LEU A 1119 21.07 -12.27 -27.77
CA LEU A 1119 22.27 -12.98 -28.19
C LEU A 1119 21.93 -14.44 -28.53
N PHE A 1120 22.43 -14.95 -29.64
CA PHE A 1120 22.12 -16.29 -30.15
C PHE A 1120 23.36 -17.03 -30.64
N TRP A 1121 23.44 -18.32 -30.31
CA TRP A 1121 24.44 -19.26 -30.84
C TRP A 1121 23.93 -20.71 -30.80
N HIS A 1122 24.56 -21.58 -31.58
CA HIS A 1122 24.30 -23.01 -31.58
C HIS A 1122 25.27 -23.73 -30.65
N ASN A 1123 24.74 -24.52 -29.73
CA ASN A 1123 25.51 -25.30 -28.77
C ASN A 1123 26.09 -26.58 -29.39
N LEU A 1124 25.47 -27.09 -30.46
CA LEU A 1124 25.83 -28.34 -31.12
C LEU A 1124 26.25 -28.11 -32.58
N TYR A 1125 27.18 -28.95 -33.05
CA TYR A 1125 27.49 -29.13 -34.47
C TYR A 1125 26.31 -29.78 -35.21
N LYS A 1126 26.38 -29.85 -36.55
CA LYS A 1126 25.32 -30.45 -37.37
C LYS A 1126 25.20 -31.96 -37.22
N ASP A 1127 26.25 -32.63 -36.75
CA ASP A 1127 26.23 -34.07 -36.44
C ASP A 1127 25.68 -34.37 -35.03
N GLY A 1128 25.35 -33.33 -34.25
CA GLY A 1128 24.80 -33.45 -32.89
C GLY A 1128 25.85 -33.38 -31.78
N GLU A 1129 27.15 -33.32 -32.11
CA GLU A 1129 28.23 -33.22 -31.12
C GLU A 1129 28.29 -31.82 -30.48
N GLY A 1130 28.72 -31.77 -29.21
CA GLY A 1130 28.81 -30.53 -28.44
C GLY A 1130 29.93 -29.60 -28.92
N ASN A 1131 29.62 -28.32 -29.15
CA ASN A 1131 30.60 -27.32 -29.56
C ASN A 1131 31.24 -26.63 -28.36
N TYR A 1132 32.39 -27.14 -27.91
CA TYR A 1132 33.13 -26.60 -26.76
C TYR A 1132 33.61 -25.15 -26.92
N LEU A 1133 33.67 -24.60 -28.14
CA LEU A 1133 34.02 -23.18 -28.36
C LEU A 1133 32.91 -22.23 -27.87
N THR A 1134 31.69 -22.74 -27.64
CA THR A 1134 30.56 -21.96 -27.11
C THR A 1134 30.57 -21.82 -25.59
N ARG A 1135 31.64 -22.30 -24.93
CA ARG A 1135 31.84 -22.10 -23.50
C ARG A 1135 31.79 -20.62 -23.17
N HIS A 1136 30.90 -20.25 -22.26
CA HIS A 1136 30.55 -18.86 -22.00
C HIS A 1136 30.26 -18.60 -20.52
N ALA A 1137 30.27 -17.33 -20.16
CA ALA A 1137 30.11 -16.85 -18.80
C ALA A 1137 29.40 -15.50 -18.79
N ALA A 1138 28.79 -15.14 -17.66
CA ALA A 1138 28.31 -13.79 -17.41
C ALA A 1138 29.35 -13.04 -16.59
N CYS A 1139 29.97 -12.01 -17.18
CA CYS A 1139 30.87 -11.11 -16.46
C CYS A 1139 30.15 -10.45 -15.27
N PRO A 1140 30.85 -10.20 -14.15
CA PRO A 1140 30.25 -9.54 -12.99
C PRO A 1140 29.69 -8.17 -13.34
N VAL A 1141 28.54 -7.80 -12.78
CA VAL A 1141 27.95 -6.46 -12.99
C VAL A 1141 28.78 -5.44 -12.21
N LEU A 1142 29.41 -4.50 -12.93
CA LEU A 1142 30.27 -3.47 -12.33
C LEU A 1142 29.49 -2.20 -12.01
N ILE A 1143 28.71 -1.68 -12.95
CA ILE A 1143 27.80 -0.53 -12.74
C ILE A 1143 26.50 -0.79 -13.50
N GLY A 1144 25.37 -0.79 -12.77
CA GLY A 1144 24.03 -1.03 -13.29
C GLY A 1144 23.36 -2.24 -12.65
N ASN A 1145 22.26 -2.69 -13.24
CA ASN A 1145 21.55 -3.88 -12.81
C ASN A 1145 21.24 -4.75 -14.04
N LYS A 1146 21.73 -6.00 -14.06
CA LYS A 1146 21.53 -6.91 -15.19
C LYS A 1146 20.34 -7.83 -14.93
N TRP A 1147 19.33 -7.69 -15.78
CA TRP A 1147 18.26 -8.65 -15.96
C TRP A 1147 18.41 -9.32 -17.33
N SER A 1148 18.34 -10.64 -17.36
CA SER A 1148 18.33 -11.40 -18.62
C SER A 1148 17.25 -12.47 -18.61
N ASN A 1149 16.90 -12.92 -19.80
CA ASN A 1149 16.01 -14.07 -20.00
C ASN A 1149 16.68 -15.07 -20.94
N ASN A 1150 16.96 -16.27 -20.44
CA ASN A 1150 17.57 -17.35 -21.20
C ASN A 1150 16.46 -18.26 -21.76
N VAL A 1151 16.59 -18.64 -23.02
CA VAL A 1151 15.71 -19.62 -23.67
C VAL A 1151 16.59 -20.67 -24.35
N TRP A 1152 16.42 -21.92 -23.94
CA TRP A 1152 17.13 -23.05 -24.54
C TRP A 1152 16.22 -23.81 -25.50
N LEU A 1153 16.67 -23.92 -26.75
CA LEU A 1153 15.99 -24.69 -27.79
C LEU A 1153 16.52 -26.12 -27.77
N ARG A 1154 15.61 -27.09 -27.85
CA ARG A 1154 15.94 -28.52 -27.83
C ARG A 1154 16.02 -29.11 -29.23
N GLU A 1155 16.80 -30.19 -29.36
CA GLU A 1155 17.12 -30.86 -30.61
C GLU A 1155 15.90 -31.48 -31.31
N ARG A 1156 14.97 -32.08 -30.55
CA ARG A 1156 13.78 -32.69 -31.14
C ARG A 1156 12.77 -31.67 -31.61
N GLY A 1157 12.09 -31.95 -32.71
CA GLY A 1157 11.22 -31.00 -33.41
C GLY A 1157 11.97 -30.06 -34.37
N GLN A 1158 13.29 -30.25 -34.51
CA GLN A 1158 14.14 -29.49 -35.45
C GLN A 1158 14.56 -30.32 -36.67
N GLU A 1159 14.17 -31.59 -36.78
CA GLU A 1159 14.70 -32.56 -37.74
C GLU A 1159 14.57 -32.09 -39.21
N PHE A 1160 13.50 -31.35 -39.49
CA PHE A 1160 13.22 -30.78 -40.83
C PHE A 1160 13.61 -29.31 -40.96
N LYS A 1161 13.92 -28.63 -39.85
CA LYS A 1161 14.33 -27.21 -39.83
C LYS A 1161 15.85 -27.04 -39.83
N ARG A 1162 16.58 -28.00 -39.25
CA ARG A 1162 18.05 -28.09 -39.22
C ARG A 1162 18.47 -29.55 -39.42
N PRO A 1163 18.54 -30.04 -40.66
CA PRO A 1163 18.93 -31.42 -40.95
C PRO A 1163 20.36 -31.73 -40.48
N CYS A 1164 20.57 -32.94 -39.96
CA CYS A 1164 21.89 -33.40 -39.57
C CYS A 1164 22.81 -33.59 -40.79
N ASP A 1165 24.11 -33.36 -40.60
CA ASP A 1165 25.15 -33.63 -41.61
C ASP A 1165 26.17 -34.63 -41.06
N LEU A 1166 26.81 -35.42 -41.93
CA LEU A 1166 27.81 -36.44 -41.56
C LEU A 1166 29.19 -35.84 -41.29
N ASN A 1167 29.41 -34.57 -41.62
CA ASN A 1167 30.68 -33.90 -41.42
C ASN A 1167 30.50 -32.69 -40.48
N PRO A 1168 31.13 -32.68 -39.28
CA PRO A 1168 31.00 -31.59 -38.32
C PRO A 1168 31.44 -30.23 -38.86
N ASP A 1169 32.36 -30.21 -39.83
CA ASP A 1169 33.03 -29.00 -40.35
C ASP A 1169 32.62 -28.60 -41.79
N HIS A 1170 31.60 -29.21 -42.40
CA HIS A 1170 31.17 -28.84 -43.76
C HIS A 1170 30.24 -27.61 -43.74
N GLU A 1171 30.81 -26.42 -43.64
CA GLU A 1171 30.12 -25.18 -44.03
C GLU A 1171 30.74 -24.66 -45.33
N SER A 1172 29.94 -24.68 -46.40
CA SER A 1172 30.23 -23.99 -47.66
C SER A 1172 30.52 -22.49 -47.42
N ASP A 1173 31.21 -21.84 -48.36
CA ASP A 1173 31.57 -20.40 -48.36
C ASP A 1173 30.41 -19.41 -48.09
N ASP A 1174 29.16 -19.88 -48.02
CA ASP A 1174 27.97 -19.16 -47.52
C ASP A 1174 27.52 -19.65 -46.12
N VAL A 1175 28.30 -19.30 -45.09
CA VAL A 1175 28.00 -19.52 -43.64
C VAL A 1175 26.61 -19.00 -43.22
N TRP A 1176 25.99 -18.13 -44.02
CA TRP A 1176 24.67 -17.57 -43.76
C TRP A 1176 23.49 -18.48 -44.09
N ILE A 1177 23.63 -19.35 -45.09
CA ILE A 1177 22.55 -20.22 -45.53
C ILE A 1177 22.35 -21.37 -44.53
N SER A 1178 23.40 -21.79 -43.80
CA SER A 1178 23.32 -22.83 -42.76
C SER A 1178 22.69 -22.37 -41.43
N LEU A 1179 22.69 -21.06 -41.16
CA LEU A 1179 22.30 -20.48 -39.86
C LEU A 1179 20.78 -20.42 -39.64
N LEU A 1180 19.98 -20.37 -40.72
CA LEU A 1180 18.53 -20.08 -40.68
C LEU A 1180 17.67 -21.19 -41.29
N GLY A 1181 18.25 -22.37 -41.55
CA GLY A 1181 17.51 -23.53 -42.03
C GLY A 1181 16.86 -23.34 -43.41
N LYS A 1182 17.65 -23.52 -44.47
CA LYS A 1182 17.13 -23.96 -45.76
C LYS A 1182 17.89 -25.17 -46.29
#